data_AF-A0A316AL58-F1
#
_entry.id   AF-A0A316AL58-F1
#
_cell.length_a   1.000
_cell.length_b   1.000
_cell.length_c   1.000
_cell.angle_alpha   90.00
_cell.angle_beta   90.00
_cell.angle_gamma   90.00
#
_symmetry.space_group_name_H-M   'P 1'
#
loop_
_entity.id
_entity.type
_entity.pdbx_description
1 polymer ?
#
loop_
_entity_poly.entity_id
_entity_poly.type
_entity_poly.pdbx_seq_one_letter_code
_entity_poly.pdbx_strand_id
1 'polypeptide(L)'
;MALLLNAEGMFQLPLSNPVLIFSLVLFIILFVPLLLNKLRIPYVIGLILAGVVIGEHGANLLRRDSSIVLFGTVGLIYIMFLAALEIDMKEFKKNSAKSLVFGIFTFAVPMIVATPAARYLLEYSWMTSILFASMLASHTLIAYPVAARFNVHKIMSATIAVGGTIITDILSLLVLAVIAKMSQGEINQAFWVRLGISVVIFALIVWFIFPIIARWFFKRFDDNISQYIFVLAMVFLGAFLAELAGIEAIIGAFLAGLALNRLIPHHSPLMNRIDFVGNALFIPFFLIGVGMLVDLKVLFKSLDSLKVAGVMTAAALLSKWLAAYITQKIYKMNANERTLIFGLSSARAAATLATVLVGYNIILGQNELGEPMRLLNEDVLNGCLIMILITCSVSSVATARAAAKLAQEQDAGKKEPSDKDTRNILIAASKAETIDPMTELALLMQPRKLEQNIFVLSVISSDTDDREAEERRFKTYQDRMVATAAATDVILNTLIRYDVNFVSGIQHTLEEKRIHEVIIGQDKSKYDGLSATGIKSQRLLDRCPQIIYLIHGVQPLNTIHNMTVVCPDQADLEPSFFILMERITTIAKQLNCDLHYYGTSRTLEALRRLNEGFKGPEAKFTEFDNWNDFLILSREIKAEDFFVIMSARPGNVSYHPGLAEVPRYLAKYFGKYNYLLMYPDQRSDFSQSPSNEFERTGEFLQQGITQLGKTGDKLIKNILRPE
;
A
#
# COMPACT_ATOMS: atom_id res chain seq x y z
N MET A 1 37.38 39.29 -7.23
CA MET A 1 37.24 39.87 -8.58
C MET A 1 36.96 38.81 -9.65
N ALA A 2 37.72 37.72 -9.75
CA ALA A 2 37.41 36.59 -10.66
C ALA A 2 36.06 35.90 -10.40
N LEU A 3 35.63 35.81 -9.13
CA LEU A 3 34.30 35.29 -8.73
C LEU A 3 33.13 36.19 -9.14
N LEU A 4 33.37 37.51 -9.27
CA LEU A 4 32.37 38.49 -9.71
C LEU A 4 32.29 38.54 -11.26
N LEU A 5 33.43 38.42 -11.95
CA LEU A 5 33.49 38.34 -13.42
C LEU A 5 32.85 37.05 -13.97
N ASN A 6 32.95 35.93 -13.25
CA ASN A 6 32.23 34.69 -13.59
C ASN A 6 30.76 34.69 -13.17
N ALA A 7 30.34 35.56 -12.25
CA ALA A 7 28.96 35.62 -11.78
C ALA A 7 28.01 36.15 -12.87
N GLU A 8 28.45 37.09 -13.71
CA GLU A 8 27.60 37.68 -14.76
C GLU A 8 27.14 36.64 -15.80
N GLY A 9 27.99 35.65 -16.13
CA GLY A 9 27.62 34.54 -17.01
C GLY A 9 26.70 33.50 -16.36
N MET A 10 26.74 33.36 -15.03
CA MET A 10 25.95 32.37 -14.30
C MET A 10 24.46 32.73 -14.19
N PHE A 11 24.12 34.02 -14.26
CA PHE A 11 22.73 34.51 -14.19
C PHE A 11 22.13 34.89 -15.55
N GLN A 12 22.81 34.58 -16.65
CA GLN A 12 22.24 34.78 -17.99
C GLN A 12 21.05 33.84 -18.18
N LEU A 13 19.94 34.41 -18.64
CA LEU A 13 18.73 33.65 -18.97
C LEU A 13 18.78 33.17 -20.42
N PRO A 14 18.35 31.94 -20.70
CA PRO A 14 17.91 30.91 -19.74
C PRO A 14 19.08 30.34 -18.94
N LEU A 15 18.83 30.03 -17.66
CA LEU A 15 19.86 29.53 -16.75
C LEU A 15 20.49 28.26 -17.32
N SER A 16 21.82 28.26 -17.38
CA SER A 16 22.63 27.14 -17.90
C SER A 16 23.43 26.44 -16.80
N ASN A 17 23.59 27.07 -15.64
CA ASN A 17 24.27 26.45 -14.51
C ASN A 17 23.35 25.39 -13.85
N PRO A 18 23.77 24.10 -13.79
CA PRO A 18 22.91 23.02 -13.30
C PRO A 18 22.53 23.17 -11.81
N VAL A 19 23.40 23.78 -10.99
CA VAL A 19 23.12 24.02 -9.57
C VAL A 19 22.01 25.07 -9.40
N LEU A 20 22.06 26.16 -10.18
CA LEU A 20 21.01 27.18 -10.16
C LEU A 20 19.68 26.66 -10.74
N ILE A 21 19.73 25.85 -11.80
CA ILE A 21 18.53 25.20 -12.36
C ILE A 21 17.88 24.32 -11.29
N PHE A 22 18.66 23.43 -10.65
CA PHE A 22 18.15 22.53 -9.63
C PHE A 22 17.62 23.29 -8.41
N SER A 23 18.33 24.33 -7.95
CA SER A 23 17.89 25.18 -6.85
C SER A 23 16.58 25.91 -7.15
N LEU A 24 16.46 26.50 -8.34
CA LEU A 24 15.22 27.18 -8.76
C LEU A 24 14.05 26.21 -8.79
N VAL A 25 14.24 25.02 -9.35
CA VAL A 25 13.20 23.98 -9.38
C VAL A 25 12.79 23.59 -7.96
N LEU A 26 13.73 23.36 -7.03
CA LEU A 26 13.40 23.06 -5.64
C LEU A 26 12.62 24.19 -4.95
N PHE A 27 12.98 25.45 -5.18
CA PHE A 27 12.23 26.58 -4.65
C PHE A 27 10.80 26.63 -5.21
N ILE A 28 10.61 26.29 -6.48
CA ILE A 28 9.28 26.19 -7.09
C ILE A 28 8.47 25.06 -6.44
N ILE A 29 9.09 23.88 -6.28
CA ILE A 29 8.46 22.72 -5.61
C ILE A 29 8.05 23.06 -4.18
N LEU A 30 8.84 23.86 -3.45
CA LEU A 30 8.53 24.30 -2.10
C LEU A 30 7.43 25.37 -2.08
N PHE A 31 7.62 26.49 -2.79
CA PHE A 31 6.78 27.67 -2.63
C PHE A 31 5.45 27.61 -3.37
N VAL A 32 5.39 26.98 -4.54
CA VAL A 32 4.15 26.94 -5.34
C VAL A 32 3.03 26.19 -4.62
N PRO A 33 3.24 24.98 -4.08
CA PRO A 33 2.21 24.30 -3.29
C PRO A 33 1.79 25.09 -2.05
N LEU A 34 2.74 25.74 -1.34
CA LEU A 34 2.43 26.55 -0.15
C LEU A 34 1.55 27.75 -0.48
N LEU A 35 1.82 28.43 -1.59
CA LEU A 35 1.03 29.57 -2.04
C LEU A 35 -0.37 29.14 -2.50
N LEU A 36 -0.45 28.07 -3.29
CA LEU A 36 -1.70 27.60 -3.90
C LEU A 36 -2.61 26.84 -2.92
N ASN A 37 -2.06 26.23 -1.87
CA ASN A 37 -2.86 25.65 -0.79
C ASN A 37 -3.76 26.71 -0.14
N LYS A 38 -3.32 27.97 -0.02
CA LYS A 38 -4.17 29.08 0.47
C LYS A 38 -5.36 29.35 -0.45
N LEU A 39 -5.21 29.10 -1.75
CA LEU A 39 -6.25 29.27 -2.77
C LEU A 39 -7.09 28.00 -2.99
N ARG A 40 -6.83 26.92 -2.23
CA ARG A 40 -7.45 25.59 -2.40
C ARG A 40 -7.28 25.00 -3.80
N ILE A 41 -6.19 25.36 -4.50
CA ILE A 41 -5.85 24.81 -5.81
C ILE A 41 -4.95 23.58 -5.60
N PRO A 42 -5.23 22.43 -6.25
CA PRO A 42 -4.36 21.26 -6.18
C PRO A 42 -2.92 21.57 -6.61
N TYR A 43 -1.95 21.16 -5.80
CA TYR A 43 -0.53 21.47 -6.02
C TYR A 43 -0.01 21.00 -7.40
N VAL A 44 -0.55 19.89 -7.92
CA VAL A 44 -0.21 19.33 -9.24
C VAL A 44 -0.43 20.36 -10.35
N ILE A 45 -1.56 21.07 -10.32
CA ILE A 45 -1.89 22.14 -11.28
C ILE A 45 -0.90 23.29 -11.13
N GLY A 46 -0.56 23.61 -9.89
CA GLY A 46 0.41 24.63 -9.57
C GLY A 46 1.76 24.41 -10.21
N LEU A 47 2.29 23.21 -10.08
CA LEU A 47 3.60 22.84 -10.62
C LEU A 47 3.61 22.84 -12.15
N ILE A 48 2.52 22.40 -12.79
CA ILE A 48 2.37 22.50 -14.25
C ILE A 48 2.35 23.97 -14.67
N LEU A 49 1.51 24.81 -14.06
CA LEU A 49 1.44 26.24 -14.36
C LEU A 49 2.77 26.96 -14.10
N ALA A 50 3.49 26.59 -13.04
CA ALA A 50 4.82 27.10 -12.78
C ALA A 50 5.78 26.74 -13.92
N GLY A 51 5.73 25.51 -14.43
CA GLY A 51 6.46 25.09 -15.62
C GLY A 51 6.16 25.94 -16.86
N VAL A 52 4.88 26.25 -17.11
CA VAL A 52 4.47 27.14 -18.21
C VAL A 52 5.08 28.54 -18.05
N VAL A 53 5.07 29.07 -16.83
CA VAL A 53 5.56 30.42 -16.53
C VAL A 53 7.09 30.49 -16.63
N ILE A 54 7.83 29.54 -16.07
CA ILE A 54 9.31 29.59 -16.03
C ILE A 54 9.97 29.07 -17.30
N GLY A 55 9.27 28.23 -18.08
CA GLY A 55 9.80 27.55 -19.25
C GLY A 55 10.14 28.51 -20.39
N GLU A 56 10.74 27.94 -21.45
CA GLU A 56 11.25 28.69 -22.60
C GLU A 56 10.19 29.50 -23.35
N HIS A 57 8.93 29.07 -23.31
CA HIS A 57 7.81 29.76 -23.93
C HIS A 57 7.19 30.87 -23.05
N GLY A 58 7.43 30.83 -21.74
CA GLY A 58 6.97 31.82 -20.76
C GLY A 58 7.99 32.93 -20.54
N ALA A 59 8.51 33.00 -19.32
CA ALA A 59 9.54 33.95 -18.91
C ALA A 59 10.97 33.53 -19.33
N ASN A 60 11.12 32.33 -19.93
CA ASN A 60 12.39 31.82 -20.44
C ASN A 60 13.50 31.81 -19.38
N LEU A 61 13.14 31.48 -18.13
CA LEU A 61 14.09 31.31 -17.04
C LEU A 61 14.85 29.99 -17.17
N LEU A 62 14.14 28.94 -17.56
CA LEU A 62 14.68 27.59 -17.72
C LEU A 62 14.42 27.08 -19.14
N ARG A 63 15.45 26.46 -19.74
CA ARG A 63 15.30 25.63 -20.93
C ARG A 63 15.04 24.18 -20.53
N ARG A 64 14.26 23.48 -21.35
CA ARG A 64 14.01 22.05 -21.17
C ARG A 64 15.20 21.25 -21.70
N ASP A 65 16.30 21.27 -20.94
CA ASP A 65 17.53 20.56 -21.24
C ASP A 65 17.42 19.05 -20.95
N SER A 66 18.51 18.31 -21.21
CA SER A 66 18.57 16.87 -20.93
C SER A 66 18.35 16.53 -19.46
N SER A 67 18.70 17.43 -18.53
CA SER A 67 18.49 17.27 -17.09
C SER A 67 17.00 17.24 -16.75
N ILE A 68 16.24 18.25 -17.19
CA ILE A 68 14.78 18.33 -16.96
C ILE A 68 14.07 17.14 -17.62
N VAL A 69 14.51 16.74 -18.82
CA VAL A 69 13.97 15.56 -19.51
C VAL A 69 14.23 14.28 -18.70
N LEU A 70 15.46 14.07 -18.24
CA LEU A 70 15.84 12.88 -17.48
C LEU A 70 15.03 12.77 -16.18
N PHE A 71 15.04 13.82 -15.34
CA PHE A 71 14.28 13.82 -14.08
C PHE A 71 12.76 13.75 -14.31
N GLY A 72 12.27 14.36 -15.39
CA GLY A 72 10.86 14.28 -15.76
C GLY A 72 10.43 12.87 -16.19
N THR A 73 11.25 12.17 -16.99
CA THR A 73 11.00 10.77 -17.35
C THR A 73 11.03 9.86 -16.13
N VAL A 74 11.99 10.09 -15.22
CA VAL A 74 12.07 9.36 -13.93
C VAL A 74 10.80 9.60 -13.11
N GLY A 75 10.33 10.84 -13.00
CA GLY A 75 9.10 11.20 -12.30
C GLY A 75 7.85 10.52 -12.86
N LEU A 76 7.71 10.49 -14.18
CA LEU A 76 6.62 9.81 -14.86
C LEU A 76 6.59 8.31 -14.56
N ILE A 77 7.75 7.64 -14.68
CA ILE A 77 7.93 6.23 -14.32
C ILE A 77 7.55 6.01 -12.85
N TYR A 78 7.95 6.93 -11.97
CA TYR A 78 7.64 6.89 -10.54
C TYR A 78 6.14 6.94 -10.24
N ILE A 79 5.36 7.81 -10.90
CA ILE A 79 3.89 7.88 -10.69
C ILE A 79 3.25 6.51 -10.93
N MET A 80 3.65 5.84 -12.00
CA MET A 80 3.02 4.60 -12.44
C MET A 80 3.52 3.39 -11.66
N PHE A 81 4.77 3.42 -11.24
CA PHE A 81 5.31 2.49 -10.27
C PHE A 81 4.61 2.59 -8.90
N LEU A 82 4.47 3.80 -8.35
CA LEU A 82 3.77 4.04 -7.09
C LEU A 82 2.32 3.59 -7.17
N ALA A 83 1.63 3.93 -8.27
CA ALA A 83 0.27 3.48 -8.50
C ALA A 83 0.18 1.94 -8.45
N ALA A 84 1.13 1.22 -9.04
CA ALA A 84 1.15 -0.24 -9.01
C ALA A 84 1.47 -0.82 -7.61
N LEU A 85 2.39 -0.23 -6.85
CA LEU A 85 2.71 -0.64 -5.48
C LEU A 85 1.57 -0.40 -4.49
N GLU A 86 0.75 0.63 -4.72
CA GLU A 86 -0.32 0.99 -3.81
C GLU A 86 -1.64 0.23 -4.07
N ILE A 87 -1.78 -0.43 -5.23
CA ILE A 87 -2.96 -1.25 -5.56
C ILE A 87 -3.06 -2.47 -4.62
N ASP A 88 -4.28 -2.72 -4.15
CA ASP A 88 -4.64 -4.00 -3.53
C ASP A 88 -4.81 -5.06 -4.64
N MET A 89 -3.89 -6.01 -4.74
CA MET A 89 -3.92 -7.02 -5.81
C MET A 89 -5.18 -7.89 -5.77
N LYS A 90 -5.76 -8.13 -4.59
CA LYS A 90 -6.96 -8.96 -4.47
C LYS A 90 -8.17 -8.21 -5.01
N GLU A 91 -8.32 -6.96 -4.61
CA GLU A 91 -9.38 -6.09 -5.13
C GLU A 91 -9.18 -5.83 -6.63
N PHE A 92 -7.94 -5.70 -7.11
CA PHE A 92 -7.62 -5.58 -8.52
C PHE A 92 -8.01 -6.84 -9.31
N LYS A 93 -7.62 -8.03 -8.83
CA LYS A 93 -7.98 -9.30 -9.48
C LYS A 93 -9.50 -9.48 -9.53
N LYS A 94 -10.19 -9.18 -8.42
CA LYS A 94 -11.66 -9.21 -8.32
C LYS A 94 -12.35 -8.25 -9.30
N ASN A 95 -11.76 -7.09 -9.54
CA ASN A 95 -12.31 -6.07 -10.43
C ASN A 95 -11.63 -6.03 -11.81
N SER A 96 -10.78 -6.99 -12.13
CA SER A 96 -9.98 -7.01 -13.37
C SER A 96 -10.85 -6.94 -14.62
N ALA A 97 -11.97 -7.67 -14.64
CA ALA A 97 -12.97 -7.58 -15.71
C ALA A 97 -13.60 -6.17 -15.82
N LYS A 98 -13.84 -5.50 -14.68
CA LYS A 98 -14.37 -4.13 -14.67
C LYS A 98 -13.33 -3.13 -15.15
N SER A 99 -12.07 -3.30 -14.78
CA SER A 99 -10.93 -2.52 -15.28
C SER A 99 -10.77 -2.69 -16.80
N LEU A 100 -10.91 -3.92 -17.32
CA LEU A 100 -10.88 -4.21 -18.75
C LEU A 100 -12.00 -3.50 -19.49
N VAL A 101 -13.24 -3.61 -19.00
CA VAL A 101 -14.40 -2.95 -19.59
C VAL A 101 -14.25 -1.42 -19.57
N PHE A 102 -13.81 -0.84 -18.44
CA PHE A 102 -13.53 0.58 -18.36
C PHE A 102 -12.44 0.99 -19.36
N GLY A 103 -11.34 0.24 -19.42
CA GLY A 103 -10.24 0.44 -20.37
C GLY A 103 -10.67 0.39 -21.84
N ILE A 104 -11.58 -0.52 -22.19
CA ILE A 104 -12.18 -0.59 -23.52
C ILE A 104 -13.05 0.64 -23.78
N PHE A 105 -13.88 1.08 -22.83
CA PHE A 105 -14.68 2.30 -23.02
C PHE A 105 -13.82 3.56 -23.11
N THR A 106 -12.80 3.69 -22.29
CA THR A 106 -11.88 4.83 -22.32
C THR A 106 -10.98 4.85 -23.54
N PHE A 107 -10.96 3.78 -24.33
CA PHE A 107 -10.37 3.72 -25.67
C PHE A 107 -11.42 3.94 -26.78
N ALA A 108 -12.45 3.10 -26.83
CA ALA A 108 -13.44 3.05 -27.90
C ALA A 108 -14.29 4.33 -27.96
N VAL A 109 -14.69 4.91 -26.83
CA VAL A 109 -15.52 6.12 -26.83
C VAL A 109 -14.75 7.32 -27.40
N PRO A 110 -13.50 7.62 -26.99
CA PRO A 110 -12.67 8.59 -27.70
C PRO A 110 -12.50 8.27 -29.19
N MET A 111 -12.29 7.01 -29.57
CA MET A 111 -12.19 6.63 -30.99
C MET A 111 -13.45 7.01 -31.79
N ILE A 112 -14.63 6.70 -31.25
CA ILE A 112 -15.93 6.97 -31.90
C ILE A 112 -16.24 8.46 -31.94
N VAL A 113 -15.84 9.24 -30.93
CA VAL A 113 -16.15 10.68 -30.85
C VAL A 113 -15.12 11.51 -31.62
N ALA A 114 -13.84 11.22 -31.46
CA ALA A 114 -12.76 12.04 -32.00
C ALA A 114 -12.43 11.75 -33.46
N THR A 115 -12.61 10.52 -33.96
CA THR A 115 -12.35 10.22 -35.38
C THR A 115 -13.28 11.02 -36.31
N PRO A 116 -14.61 11.05 -36.10
CA PRO A 116 -15.50 11.89 -36.90
C PRO A 116 -15.23 13.39 -36.70
N ALA A 117 -14.88 13.81 -35.48
CA ALA A 117 -14.53 15.21 -35.23
C ALA A 117 -13.29 15.63 -36.03
N ALA A 118 -12.23 14.82 -36.03
CA ALA A 118 -11.04 15.06 -36.84
C ALA A 118 -11.34 15.02 -38.35
N ARG A 119 -12.16 14.05 -38.79
CA ARG A 119 -12.46 13.86 -40.22
C ARG A 119 -13.34 14.97 -40.80
N TYR A 120 -14.39 15.37 -40.08
CA TYR A 120 -15.44 16.24 -40.61
C TYR A 120 -15.35 17.69 -40.12
N LEU A 121 -14.83 17.95 -38.91
CA LEU A 121 -14.67 19.33 -38.41
C LEU A 121 -13.29 19.90 -38.72
N LEU A 122 -12.25 19.05 -38.73
CA LEU A 122 -10.86 19.44 -38.99
C LEU A 122 -10.34 18.98 -40.36
N GLU A 123 -11.18 18.27 -41.13
CA GLU A 123 -10.91 17.86 -42.52
C GLU A 123 -9.65 16.98 -42.71
N TYR A 124 -9.22 16.29 -41.66
CA TYR A 124 -8.06 15.41 -41.73
C TYR A 124 -8.33 14.10 -42.48
N SER A 125 -7.27 13.49 -43.01
CA SER A 125 -7.34 12.16 -43.64
C SER A 125 -7.83 11.09 -42.65
N TRP A 126 -8.28 9.93 -43.14
CA TRP A 126 -8.69 8.82 -42.29
C TRP A 126 -7.57 8.35 -41.35
N MET A 127 -6.35 8.21 -41.89
CA MET A 127 -5.19 7.77 -41.12
C MET A 127 -4.84 8.78 -40.03
N THR A 128 -4.79 10.08 -40.36
CA THR A 128 -4.59 11.17 -39.42
C THR A 128 -5.70 11.21 -38.35
N SER A 129 -6.96 11.02 -38.75
CA SER A 129 -8.11 11.08 -37.84
C SER A 129 -8.14 9.95 -36.82
N ILE A 130 -7.76 8.73 -37.23
CA ILE A 130 -7.67 7.57 -36.34
C ILE A 130 -6.50 7.76 -35.35
N LEU A 131 -5.35 8.24 -35.82
CA LEU A 131 -4.20 8.53 -34.94
C LEU A 131 -4.53 9.66 -33.95
N PHE A 132 -5.20 10.71 -34.43
CA PHE A 132 -5.68 11.80 -33.58
C PHE A 132 -6.60 11.26 -32.48
N ALA A 133 -7.55 10.40 -32.83
CA ALA A 133 -8.46 9.83 -31.86
C ALA A 133 -7.78 8.89 -30.84
N SER A 134 -6.79 8.11 -31.26
CA SER A 134 -6.04 7.22 -30.34
C SER A 134 -5.17 8.00 -29.36
N MET A 135 -4.59 9.11 -29.80
CA MET A 135 -3.91 10.06 -28.93
C MET A 135 -4.86 10.64 -27.86
N LEU A 136 -6.11 10.95 -28.25
CA LEU A 136 -7.15 11.41 -27.33
C LEU A 136 -7.63 10.28 -26.41
N ALA A 137 -7.50 9.02 -26.81
CA ALA A 137 -7.81 7.87 -25.96
C ALA A 137 -6.80 7.70 -24.82
N SER A 138 -5.49 7.82 -25.08
CA SER A 138 -4.47 7.66 -24.04
C SER A 138 -4.62 8.68 -22.90
N HIS A 139 -4.23 8.29 -21.68
CA HIS A 139 -4.24 9.17 -20.51
C HIS A 139 -3.18 8.74 -19.48
N THR A 140 -2.78 9.66 -18.61
CA THR A 140 -1.76 9.41 -17.58
C THR A 140 -2.34 9.68 -16.19
N LEU A 141 -1.93 8.88 -15.20
CA LEU A 141 -2.42 8.94 -13.82
C LEU A 141 -1.87 10.13 -13.00
N ILE A 142 -1.82 11.31 -13.61
CA ILE A 142 -1.27 12.55 -13.01
C ILE A 142 -2.00 12.94 -11.72
N ALA A 143 -3.30 12.68 -11.64
CA ALA A 143 -4.10 12.96 -10.45
C ALA A 143 -4.07 11.83 -9.40
N TYR A 144 -3.33 10.74 -9.64
CA TYR A 144 -3.23 9.62 -8.69
C TYR A 144 -2.67 10.04 -7.33
N PRO A 145 -1.57 10.82 -7.24
CA PRO A 145 -1.06 11.30 -5.96
C PRO A 145 -2.08 12.14 -5.16
N VAL A 146 -3.00 12.81 -5.86
CA VAL A 146 -4.10 13.54 -5.22
C VAL A 146 -5.08 12.55 -4.58
N ALA A 147 -5.48 11.50 -5.28
CA ALA A 147 -6.33 10.44 -4.71
C ALA A 147 -5.62 9.67 -3.57
N ALA A 148 -4.30 9.48 -3.69
CA ALA A 148 -3.47 8.83 -2.69
C ALA A 148 -3.50 9.59 -1.36
N ARG A 149 -3.29 10.91 -1.41
CA ARG A 149 -3.33 11.82 -0.25
C ARG A 149 -4.64 11.77 0.56
N PHE A 150 -5.78 11.54 -0.11
CA PHE A 150 -7.08 11.40 0.55
C PHE A 150 -7.40 9.94 0.95
N ASN A 151 -6.46 9.01 0.79
CA ASN A 151 -6.65 7.57 1.06
C ASN A 151 -7.79 6.90 0.26
N VAL A 152 -8.23 7.50 -0.84
CA VAL A 152 -9.30 6.95 -1.71
C VAL A 152 -8.76 6.15 -2.89
N HIS A 153 -7.44 6.09 -3.08
CA HIS A 153 -6.79 5.37 -4.17
C HIS A 153 -7.02 3.84 -4.16
N LYS A 154 -7.50 3.28 -3.04
CA LYS A 154 -7.76 1.84 -2.86
C LYS A 154 -9.20 1.41 -3.10
N ILE A 155 -10.12 2.35 -3.30
CA ILE A 155 -11.52 2.00 -3.53
C ILE A 155 -11.70 1.39 -4.92
N MET A 156 -12.75 0.61 -5.10
CA MET A 156 -13.06 -0.08 -6.36
C MET A 156 -12.98 0.85 -7.59
N SER A 157 -13.52 2.08 -7.51
CA SER A 157 -13.48 3.04 -8.62
C SER A 157 -12.06 3.47 -8.99
N ALA A 158 -11.19 3.75 -8.02
CA ALA A 158 -9.79 4.06 -8.29
C ALA A 158 -9.04 2.86 -8.92
N THR A 159 -9.24 1.65 -8.38
CA THR A 159 -8.66 0.41 -8.92
C THR A 159 -9.08 0.14 -10.37
N ILE A 160 -10.36 0.37 -10.69
CA ILE A 160 -10.88 0.26 -12.07
C ILE A 160 -10.23 1.29 -12.99
N ALA A 161 -10.09 2.54 -12.54
CA ALA A 161 -9.47 3.59 -13.33
C ALA A 161 -7.99 3.30 -13.62
N VAL A 162 -7.24 2.85 -12.62
CA VAL A 162 -5.83 2.50 -12.77
C VAL A 162 -5.65 1.32 -13.72
N GLY A 163 -6.40 0.23 -13.53
CA GLY A 163 -6.34 -0.93 -14.42
C GLY A 163 -6.77 -0.63 -15.86
N GLY A 164 -7.81 0.20 -16.03
CA GLY A 164 -8.28 0.61 -17.35
C GLY A 164 -7.27 1.48 -18.12
N THR A 165 -6.43 2.24 -17.40
CA THR A 165 -5.35 3.05 -18.00
C THR A 165 -4.41 2.20 -18.84
N ILE A 166 -3.95 1.08 -18.28
CA ILE A 166 -3.02 0.16 -18.95
C ILE A 166 -3.62 -0.35 -20.27
N ILE A 167 -4.89 -0.77 -20.22
CA ILE A 167 -5.58 -1.30 -21.41
C ILE A 167 -5.72 -0.22 -22.48
N THR A 168 -6.17 0.98 -22.09
CA THR A 168 -6.33 2.09 -23.02
C THR A 168 -4.99 2.50 -23.65
N ASP A 169 -3.92 2.59 -22.88
CA ASP A 169 -2.61 3.00 -23.40
C ASP A 169 -2.00 1.94 -24.32
N ILE A 170 -2.10 0.65 -23.97
CA ILE A 170 -1.68 -0.45 -24.86
C ILE A 170 -2.41 -0.36 -26.21
N LEU A 171 -3.74 -0.18 -26.18
CA LEU A 171 -4.53 -0.07 -27.41
C LEU A 171 -4.18 1.19 -28.20
N SER A 172 -3.98 2.33 -27.52
CA SER A 172 -3.64 3.61 -28.17
C SER A 172 -2.28 3.56 -28.85
N LEU A 173 -1.30 2.92 -28.21
CA LEU A 173 0.04 2.72 -28.76
C LEU A 173 0.07 1.70 -29.88
N LEU A 174 -0.75 0.65 -29.79
CA LEU A 174 -0.91 -0.29 -30.90
C LEU A 174 -1.43 0.44 -32.14
N VAL A 175 -2.40 1.35 -31.99
CA VAL A 175 -2.86 2.20 -33.11
C VAL A 175 -1.73 3.07 -33.66
N LEU A 176 -0.93 3.74 -32.80
CA LEU A 176 0.23 4.52 -33.23
C LEU A 176 1.23 3.66 -34.00
N ALA A 177 1.62 2.52 -33.45
CA ALA A 177 2.62 1.63 -34.04
C ALA A 177 2.16 1.12 -35.43
N VAL A 178 0.88 0.75 -35.55
CA VAL A 178 0.26 0.37 -36.82
C VAL A 178 0.31 1.54 -37.78
N ILE A 179 -0.21 2.71 -37.43
CA ILE A 179 -0.27 3.85 -38.35
C ILE A 179 1.13 4.31 -38.79
N ALA A 180 2.09 4.37 -37.86
CA ALA A 180 3.47 4.69 -38.16
C ALA A 180 4.08 3.69 -39.15
N LYS A 181 3.88 2.39 -38.93
CA LYS A 181 4.39 1.35 -39.85
C LYS A 181 3.64 1.26 -41.17
N MET A 182 2.34 1.55 -41.20
CA MET A 182 1.55 1.68 -42.43
C MET A 182 2.10 2.81 -43.29
N SER A 183 2.40 3.97 -42.68
CA SER A 183 2.95 5.13 -43.39
C SER A 183 4.34 4.88 -44.01
N GLN A 184 5.08 3.91 -43.47
CA GLN A 184 6.40 3.49 -43.97
C GLN A 184 6.31 2.33 -44.99
N GLY A 185 5.12 1.75 -45.21
CA GLY A 185 4.94 0.58 -46.08
C GLY A 185 5.48 -0.74 -45.49
N GLU A 186 5.72 -0.79 -44.17
CA GLU A 186 6.43 -1.90 -43.51
C GLU A 186 5.53 -2.85 -42.70
N ILE A 187 4.20 -2.80 -42.86
CA ILE A 187 3.31 -3.76 -42.17
C ILE A 187 3.36 -5.11 -42.87
N ASN A 188 4.25 -5.96 -42.38
CA ASN A 188 4.32 -7.37 -42.75
C ASN A 188 3.90 -8.26 -41.58
N GLN A 189 3.54 -9.51 -41.88
CA GLN A 189 3.25 -10.53 -40.86
C GLN A 189 4.38 -10.67 -39.82
N ALA A 190 5.64 -10.47 -40.25
CA ALA A 190 6.81 -10.48 -39.39
C ALA A 190 6.78 -9.41 -38.28
N PHE A 191 6.18 -8.23 -38.53
CA PHE A 191 6.06 -7.17 -37.52
C PHE A 191 5.16 -7.62 -36.36
N TRP A 192 3.98 -8.16 -36.68
CA TRP A 192 3.02 -8.64 -35.68
C TRP A 192 3.56 -9.81 -34.87
N VAL A 193 4.24 -10.75 -35.54
CA VAL A 193 4.89 -11.89 -34.87
C VAL A 193 6.00 -11.39 -33.95
N ARG A 194 6.86 -10.48 -34.42
CA ARG A 194 7.95 -9.92 -33.61
C ARG A 194 7.42 -9.16 -32.39
N LEU A 195 6.44 -8.27 -32.59
CA LEU A 195 5.82 -7.52 -31.50
C LEU A 195 5.17 -8.47 -30.48
N GLY A 196 4.36 -9.42 -30.94
CA GLY A 196 3.72 -10.40 -30.07
C GLY A 196 4.73 -11.21 -29.24
N ILE A 197 5.78 -11.73 -29.89
CA ILE A 197 6.85 -12.48 -29.20
C ILE A 197 7.58 -11.59 -28.19
N SER A 198 7.97 -10.37 -28.57
CA SER A 198 8.68 -9.44 -27.69
C SER A 198 7.85 -9.08 -26.45
N VAL A 199 6.55 -8.80 -26.62
CA VAL A 199 5.64 -8.51 -25.51
C VAL A 199 5.45 -9.71 -24.59
N VAL A 200 5.30 -10.92 -25.15
CA VAL A 200 5.18 -12.15 -24.36
C VAL A 200 6.46 -12.41 -23.56
N ILE A 201 7.64 -12.30 -24.18
CA ILE A 201 8.93 -12.49 -23.50
C ILE A 201 9.06 -11.48 -22.36
N PHE A 202 8.79 -10.20 -22.62
CA PHE A 202 8.81 -9.15 -21.62
C PHE A 202 7.87 -9.47 -20.44
N ALA A 203 6.62 -9.84 -20.72
CA ALA A 203 5.64 -10.17 -19.69
C ALA A 203 6.08 -11.39 -18.86
N LEU A 204 6.66 -12.42 -19.49
CA LEU A 204 7.20 -13.60 -18.79
C LEU A 204 8.37 -13.23 -17.88
N ILE A 205 9.29 -12.38 -18.33
CA ILE A 205 10.42 -11.91 -17.51
C ILE A 205 9.89 -11.19 -16.27
N VAL A 206 8.99 -10.22 -16.45
CA VAL A 206 8.47 -9.43 -15.32
C VAL A 206 7.62 -10.29 -14.38
N TRP A 207 6.82 -11.23 -14.90
CA TRP A 207 5.92 -12.02 -14.06
C TRP A 207 6.63 -13.13 -13.28
N PHE A 208 7.62 -13.79 -13.89
CA PHE A 208 8.28 -14.95 -13.29
C PHE A 208 9.65 -14.64 -12.72
N ILE A 209 10.48 -13.86 -13.41
CA ILE A 209 11.87 -13.65 -13.01
C ILE A 209 11.97 -12.56 -11.92
N PHE A 210 11.23 -11.45 -12.05
CA PHE A 210 11.35 -10.34 -11.10
C PHE A 210 11.00 -10.75 -9.66
N PRO A 211 9.89 -11.46 -9.38
CA PRO A 211 9.57 -11.87 -8.01
C PRO A 211 10.61 -12.83 -7.41
N ILE A 212 11.22 -13.69 -8.23
CA ILE A 212 12.26 -14.63 -7.79
C ILE A 212 13.51 -13.86 -7.35
N ILE A 213 14.00 -12.95 -8.20
CA ILE A 213 15.18 -12.14 -7.90
C ILE A 213 14.91 -11.25 -6.68
N ALA A 214 13.74 -10.61 -6.63
CA ALA A 214 13.38 -9.74 -5.53
C ALA A 214 13.26 -10.49 -4.20
N ARG A 215 12.62 -11.66 -4.18
CA ARG A 215 12.55 -12.51 -2.98
C ARG A 215 13.93 -12.97 -2.53
N TRP A 216 14.79 -13.38 -3.46
CA TRP A 216 16.17 -13.75 -3.15
C TRP A 216 16.94 -12.59 -2.51
N PHE A 217 16.77 -11.38 -3.05
CA PHE A 217 17.43 -10.18 -2.54
C PHE A 217 16.93 -9.82 -1.14
N PHE A 218 15.61 -9.69 -0.94
CA PHE A 218 15.02 -9.34 0.36
C PHE A 218 15.30 -10.36 1.47
N LYS A 219 15.50 -11.65 1.13
CA LYS A 219 15.90 -12.66 2.12
C LYS A 219 17.36 -12.55 2.56
N ARG A 220 18.22 -11.87 1.79
CA ARG A 220 19.67 -11.84 2.02
C ARG A 220 20.21 -10.47 2.42
N PHE A 221 19.52 -9.40 2.06
CA PHE A 221 19.91 -8.02 2.32
C PHE A 221 18.82 -7.28 3.07
N ASP A 222 19.15 -6.85 4.29
CA ASP A 222 18.24 -6.15 5.21
C ASP A 222 18.51 -4.62 5.27
N ASP A 223 19.50 -4.14 4.52
CA ASP A 223 19.81 -2.70 4.49
C ASP A 223 18.77 -1.93 3.66
N ASN A 224 18.10 -0.97 4.32
CA ASN A 224 17.04 -0.16 3.72
C ASN A 224 17.50 0.64 2.49
N ILE A 225 18.75 1.10 2.43
CA ILE A 225 19.27 1.86 1.28
C ILE A 225 19.45 0.92 0.08
N SER A 226 20.07 -0.23 0.31
CA SER A 226 20.28 -1.27 -0.70
C SER A 226 18.96 -1.79 -1.25
N GLN A 227 17.96 -2.01 -0.39
CA GLN A 227 16.60 -2.38 -0.79
C GLN A 227 15.94 -1.31 -1.67
N TYR A 228 16.05 -0.03 -1.30
CA TYR A 228 15.53 1.09 -2.09
C TYR A 228 16.18 1.14 -3.49
N ILE A 229 17.52 1.05 -3.56
CA ILE A 229 18.26 1.07 -4.84
C ILE A 229 17.89 -0.16 -5.68
N PHE A 230 17.76 -1.34 -5.08
CA PHE A 230 17.37 -2.56 -5.77
C PHE A 230 15.98 -2.43 -6.42
N VAL A 231 15.00 -1.93 -5.66
CA VAL A 231 13.65 -1.71 -6.17
C VAL A 231 13.67 -0.73 -7.35
N LEU A 232 14.39 0.37 -7.22
CA LEU A 232 14.52 1.35 -8.29
C LEU A 232 15.16 0.74 -9.54
N ALA A 233 16.23 -0.04 -9.38
CA ALA A 233 16.88 -0.75 -10.48
C ALA A 233 15.91 -1.70 -11.20
N MET A 234 15.10 -2.46 -10.46
CA MET A 234 14.10 -3.38 -11.02
C MET A 234 13.01 -2.63 -11.80
N VAL A 235 12.53 -1.49 -11.29
CA VAL A 235 11.50 -0.68 -11.95
C VAL A 235 12.02 -0.09 -13.26
N PHE A 236 13.21 0.50 -13.26
CA PHE A 236 13.81 1.05 -14.46
C PHE A 236 14.22 -0.02 -15.45
N LEU A 237 14.66 -1.20 -14.99
CA LEU A 237 14.88 -2.35 -15.85
C LEU A 237 13.58 -2.81 -16.51
N GLY A 238 12.48 -2.90 -15.75
CA GLY A 238 11.16 -3.23 -16.29
C GLY A 238 10.68 -2.21 -17.32
N ALA A 239 10.87 -0.92 -17.05
CA ALA A 239 10.57 0.16 -17.97
C ALA A 239 11.37 0.05 -19.28
N PHE A 240 12.67 -0.19 -19.19
CA PHE A 240 13.55 -0.40 -20.35
C PHE A 240 13.19 -1.67 -21.14
N LEU A 241 12.90 -2.78 -20.47
CA LEU A 241 12.47 -4.01 -21.13
C LEU A 241 11.14 -3.84 -21.89
N ALA A 242 10.22 -3.02 -21.37
CA ALA A 242 8.99 -2.67 -22.07
C ALA A 242 9.28 -1.87 -23.35
N GLU A 243 10.19 -0.89 -23.28
CA GLU A 243 10.63 -0.10 -24.44
C GLU A 243 11.29 -0.98 -25.50
N LEU A 244 12.16 -1.91 -25.09
CA LEU A 244 12.74 -2.93 -25.98
C LEU A 244 11.69 -3.83 -26.62
N ALA A 245 10.58 -4.08 -25.92
CA ALA A 245 9.45 -4.85 -26.44
C ALA A 245 8.53 -4.05 -27.38
N GLY A 246 8.77 -2.75 -27.56
CA GLY A 246 7.92 -1.85 -28.35
C GLY A 246 6.69 -1.34 -27.60
N ILE A 247 6.70 -1.38 -26.27
CA ILE A 247 5.67 -0.81 -25.39
C ILE A 247 6.26 0.42 -24.68
N GLU A 248 5.42 1.34 -24.20
CA GLU A 248 5.89 2.44 -23.37
C GLU A 248 6.53 1.99 -22.05
N ALA A 249 7.62 2.68 -21.69
CA ALA A 249 8.36 2.51 -20.44
C ALA A 249 7.47 2.59 -19.19
N ILE A 250 6.41 3.39 -19.26
CA ILE A 250 5.43 3.59 -18.19
C ILE A 250 4.70 2.28 -17.84
N ILE A 251 4.34 1.49 -18.86
CA ILE A 251 3.68 0.18 -18.67
C ILE A 251 4.66 -0.80 -18.05
N GLY A 252 5.94 -0.75 -18.45
CA GLY A 252 7.01 -1.53 -17.84
C GLY A 252 7.18 -1.25 -16.35
N ALA A 253 7.21 0.03 -15.98
CA ALA A 253 7.28 0.46 -14.58
C ALA A 253 6.07 -0.01 -13.76
N PHE A 254 4.87 0.06 -14.35
CA PHE A 254 3.65 -0.40 -13.71
C PHE A 254 3.68 -1.92 -13.48
N LEU A 255 4.02 -2.72 -14.50
CA LEU A 255 4.09 -4.18 -14.36
C LEU A 255 5.20 -4.62 -13.38
N ALA A 256 6.35 -3.94 -13.38
CA ALA A 256 7.40 -4.15 -12.38
C ALA A 256 6.90 -3.83 -10.97
N GLY A 257 6.17 -2.71 -10.80
CA GLY A 257 5.52 -2.36 -9.54
C GLY A 257 4.52 -3.43 -9.08
N LEU A 258 3.69 -3.97 -9.97
CA LEU A 258 2.78 -5.08 -9.62
C LEU A 258 3.54 -6.34 -9.18
N ALA A 259 4.64 -6.67 -9.85
CA ALA A 259 5.47 -7.82 -9.50
C ALA A 259 6.14 -7.67 -8.12
N LEU A 260 6.45 -6.43 -7.72
CA LEU A 260 7.10 -6.10 -6.45
C LEU A 260 6.12 -5.75 -5.32
N ASN A 261 4.86 -5.39 -5.64
CA ASN A 261 3.81 -4.92 -4.74
C ASN A 261 3.72 -5.72 -3.44
N ARG A 262 3.80 -7.05 -3.54
CA ARG A 262 3.67 -7.94 -2.39
C ARG A 262 4.88 -7.94 -1.46
N LEU A 263 6.07 -7.72 -2.00
CA LEU A 263 7.34 -7.76 -1.26
C LEU A 263 7.61 -6.45 -0.52
N ILE A 264 6.86 -5.39 -0.83
CA ILE A 264 6.99 -4.05 -0.24
C ILE A 264 5.65 -3.69 0.42
N PRO A 265 5.43 -4.09 1.69
CA PRO A 265 4.19 -3.79 2.40
C PRO A 265 3.99 -2.28 2.50
N HIS A 266 2.72 -1.83 2.49
CA HIS A 266 2.40 -0.40 2.52
C HIS A 266 2.94 0.36 3.73
N HIS A 267 3.10 -0.31 4.88
CA HIS A 267 3.61 0.28 6.12
C HIS A 267 5.08 -0.08 6.35
N SER A 268 5.82 -0.44 5.30
CA SER A 268 7.25 -0.72 5.43
C SER A 268 8.09 0.56 5.37
N PRO A 269 9.24 0.60 6.06
CA PRO A 269 10.25 1.65 5.91
C PRO A 269 10.61 1.94 4.45
N LEU A 270 10.67 0.87 3.65
CA LEU A 270 10.99 0.91 2.23
C LEU A 270 9.90 1.65 1.44
N MET A 271 8.61 1.36 1.69
CA MET A 271 7.51 2.06 1.03
C MET A 271 7.56 3.56 1.33
N ASN A 272 7.74 3.96 2.59
CA ASN A 272 7.78 5.38 2.95
C ASN A 272 8.92 6.12 2.24
N ARG A 273 10.10 5.50 2.14
CA ARG A 273 11.23 6.08 1.37
C ARG A 273 10.89 6.22 -0.11
N ILE A 274 10.25 5.21 -0.71
CA ILE A 274 9.82 5.24 -2.10
C ILE A 274 8.81 6.38 -2.32
N ASP A 275 7.79 6.46 -1.47
CA ASP A 275 6.74 7.49 -1.52
C ASP A 275 7.32 8.90 -1.32
N PHE A 276 8.18 9.08 -0.32
CA PHE A 276 8.81 10.35 -0.03
C PHE A 276 9.65 10.86 -1.20
N VAL A 277 10.59 10.05 -1.71
CA VAL A 277 11.48 10.48 -2.79
C VAL A 277 10.70 10.74 -4.09
N GLY A 278 9.73 9.88 -4.41
CA GLY A 278 8.87 10.05 -5.57
C GLY A 278 8.06 11.35 -5.51
N ASN A 279 7.31 11.56 -4.44
CA ASN A 279 6.42 12.72 -4.29
C ASN A 279 7.15 14.03 -4.00
N ALA A 280 8.28 14.00 -3.30
CA ALA A 280 9.01 15.21 -2.93
C ALA A 280 9.90 15.76 -4.06
N LEU A 281 10.39 14.90 -4.96
CA LEU A 281 11.39 15.28 -5.95
C LEU A 281 10.95 14.91 -7.38
N PHE A 282 10.92 13.63 -7.73
CA PHE A 282 10.81 13.23 -9.14
C PHE A 282 9.45 13.59 -9.78
N ILE A 283 8.34 13.37 -9.08
CA ILE A 283 7.00 13.69 -9.59
C ILE A 283 6.87 15.21 -9.86
N PRO A 284 7.27 16.11 -8.95
CA PRO A 284 7.30 17.54 -9.24
C PRO A 284 8.16 17.94 -10.45
N PHE A 285 9.34 17.35 -10.63
CA PHE A 285 10.18 17.58 -11.82
C PHE A 285 9.45 17.24 -13.12
N PHE A 286 8.74 16.09 -13.14
CA PHE A 286 7.90 15.71 -14.26
C PHE A 286 6.80 16.75 -14.54
N LEU A 287 6.06 17.18 -13.51
CA LEU A 287 4.96 18.14 -13.66
C LEU A 287 5.43 19.49 -14.20
N ILE A 288 6.55 20.00 -13.69
CA ILE A 288 7.18 21.22 -14.19
C ILE A 288 7.64 21.02 -15.64
N GLY A 289 8.30 19.91 -15.95
CA GLY A 289 8.77 19.59 -17.30
C GLY A 289 7.65 19.45 -18.33
N VAL A 290 6.46 18.97 -17.93
CA VAL A 290 5.25 18.99 -18.77
C VAL A 290 4.78 20.41 -19.02
N GLY A 291 4.75 21.25 -17.98
CA GLY A 291 4.40 22.68 -18.12
C GLY A 291 5.33 23.44 -19.07
N MET A 292 6.63 23.15 -19.03
CA MET A 292 7.63 23.79 -19.89
C MET A 292 7.43 23.52 -21.38
N LEU A 293 6.69 22.46 -21.75
CA LEU A 293 6.38 22.15 -23.15
C LEU A 293 5.27 23.04 -23.72
N VAL A 294 4.49 23.73 -22.89
CA VAL A 294 3.30 24.46 -23.33
C VAL A 294 3.69 25.83 -23.86
N ASP A 295 3.46 26.06 -25.17
CA ASP A 295 3.59 27.38 -25.79
C ASP A 295 2.24 28.10 -25.89
N LEU A 296 1.99 29.05 -25.00
CA LEU A 296 0.78 29.87 -25.03
C LEU A 296 0.76 30.89 -26.17
N LYS A 297 1.91 31.24 -26.76
CA LYS A 297 1.98 32.23 -27.86
C LYS A 297 1.28 31.72 -29.11
N VAL A 298 1.16 30.40 -29.26
CA VAL A 298 0.46 29.79 -30.41
C VAL A 298 -1.03 30.11 -30.42
N LEU A 299 -1.65 30.31 -29.25
CA LEU A 299 -3.06 30.72 -29.16
C LEU A 299 -3.36 32.02 -29.92
N PHE A 300 -2.35 32.85 -30.17
CA PHE A 300 -2.47 34.13 -30.84
C PHE A 300 -1.95 34.13 -32.28
N LYS A 301 -1.41 33.01 -32.78
CA LYS A 301 -0.79 32.93 -34.12
C LYS A 301 -1.76 32.54 -35.23
N SER A 302 -2.68 31.60 -35.00
CA SER A 302 -3.66 31.18 -36.00
C SER A 302 -5.01 30.79 -35.38
N LEU A 303 -6.10 31.21 -36.02
CA LEU A 303 -7.46 30.81 -35.64
C LEU A 303 -7.67 29.30 -35.82
N ASP A 304 -6.95 28.68 -36.76
CA ASP A 304 -7.01 27.24 -37.03
C ASP A 304 -6.39 26.41 -35.89
N SER A 305 -5.25 26.81 -35.33
CA SER A 305 -4.68 26.19 -34.13
C SER A 305 -5.65 26.26 -32.95
N LEU A 306 -6.36 27.38 -32.78
CA LEU A 306 -7.36 27.52 -31.71
C LEU A 306 -8.59 26.62 -31.95
N LYS A 307 -9.05 26.50 -33.20
CA LYS A 307 -10.12 25.58 -33.59
C LYS A 307 -9.72 24.13 -33.29
N VAL A 308 -8.52 23.71 -33.69
CA VAL A 308 -7.99 22.36 -33.42
C VAL A 308 -7.90 22.12 -31.90
N ALA A 309 -7.31 23.04 -31.14
CA ALA A 309 -7.21 22.94 -29.67
C ALA A 309 -8.58 22.82 -28.99
N GLY A 310 -9.56 23.62 -29.43
CA GLY A 310 -10.93 23.59 -28.92
C GLY A 310 -11.62 22.25 -29.18
N VAL A 311 -11.53 21.75 -30.43
CA VAL A 311 -12.09 20.43 -30.81
C VAL A 311 -11.40 19.32 -30.03
N MET A 312 -10.07 19.33 -29.92
CA MET A 312 -9.29 18.37 -29.15
C MET A 312 -9.75 18.33 -27.70
N THR A 313 -9.80 19.49 -27.04
CA THR A 313 -10.16 19.60 -25.63
C THR A 313 -11.60 19.15 -25.38
N ALA A 314 -12.55 19.60 -26.20
CA ALA A 314 -13.95 19.23 -26.07
C ALA A 314 -14.13 17.72 -26.29
N ALA A 315 -13.60 17.16 -27.38
CA ALA A 315 -13.69 15.74 -27.67
C ALA A 315 -13.02 14.89 -26.57
N ALA A 316 -11.84 15.30 -26.11
CA ALA A 316 -11.08 14.61 -25.06
C ALA A 316 -11.81 14.55 -23.71
N LEU A 317 -12.46 15.64 -23.29
CA LEU A 317 -13.20 15.69 -22.03
C LEU A 317 -14.57 15.02 -22.14
N LEU A 318 -15.31 15.29 -23.22
CA LEU A 318 -16.64 14.72 -23.43
C LEU A 318 -16.60 13.19 -23.56
N SER A 319 -15.64 12.66 -24.33
CA SER A 319 -15.50 11.21 -24.51
C SER A 319 -15.13 10.49 -23.21
N LYS A 320 -14.20 11.04 -22.41
CA LYS A 320 -13.83 10.49 -21.09
C LYS A 320 -14.96 10.57 -20.09
N TRP A 321 -15.69 11.69 -20.08
CA TRP A 321 -16.88 11.81 -19.23
C TRP A 321 -17.95 10.80 -19.60
N LEU A 322 -18.17 10.58 -20.90
CA LEU A 322 -19.14 9.59 -21.38
C LEU A 322 -18.71 8.15 -21.04
N ALA A 323 -17.43 7.81 -21.18
CA ALA A 323 -16.90 6.52 -20.74
C ALA A 323 -17.09 6.29 -19.23
N ALA A 324 -16.83 7.32 -18.42
CA ALA A 324 -17.09 7.28 -16.98
C ALA A 324 -18.58 7.14 -16.66
N TYR A 325 -19.46 7.83 -17.39
CA TYR A 325 -20.91 7.75 -17.21
C TYR A 325 -21.48 6.38 -17.58
N ILE A 326 -21.06 5.79 -18.70
CA ILE A 326 -21.45 4.44 -19.12
C ILE A 326 -21.04 3.43 -18.05
N THR A 327 -19.79 3.53 -17.58
CA THR A 327 -19.23 2.66 -16.53
C THR A 327 -20.00 2.80 -15.22
N GLN A 328 -20.38 4.03 -14.84
CA GLN A 328 -21.22 4.29 -13.69
C GLN A 328 -22.56 3.54 -13.77
N LYS A 329 -23.21 3.57 -14.94
CA LYS A 329 -24.51 2.91 -15.15
C LYS A 329 -24.41 1.39 -15.09
N ILE A 330 -23.37 0.82 -15.68
CA ILE A 330 -23.16 -0.63 -15.70
C ILE A 330 -22.87 -1.17 -14.30
N TYR A 331 -22.01 -0.50 -13.52
CA TYR A 331 -21.57 -0.97 -12.21
C TYR A 331 -22.28 -0.31 -11.02
N LYS A 332 -23.35 0.48 -11.28
CA LYS A 332 -24.16 1.17 -10.26
C LYS A 332 -23.33 2.01 -9.28
N MET A 333 -22.33 2.71 -9.79
CA MET A 333 -21.45 3.57 -8.98
C MET A 333 -22.13 4.88 -8.56
N ASN A 334 -21.66 5.45 -7.45
CA ASN A 334 -22.08 6.76 -6.96
C ASN A 334 -21.58 7.89 -7.87
N ALA A 335 -22.20 9.06 -7.80
CA ALA A 335 -21.79 10.23 -8.58
C ALA A 335 -20.38 10.73 -8.24
N ASN A 336 -19.95 10.56 -6.98
CA ASN A 336 -18.59 10.88 -6.54
C ASN A 336 -17.57 9.89 -7.12
N GLU A 337 -17.90 8.58 -7.17
CA GLU A 337 -17.06 7.57 -7.81
C GLU A 337 -16.93 7.78 -9.32
N ARG A 338 -18.02 8.17 -10.02
CA ARG A 338 -17.95 8.58 -11.43
C ARG A 338 -16.98 9.75 -11.61
N THR A 339 -17.10 10.77 -10.77
CA THR A 339 -16.22 11.95 -10.85
C THR A 339 -14.76 11.57 -10.58
N LEU A 340 -14.51 10.60 -9.70
CA LEU A 340 -13.17 10.08 -9.43
C LEU A 340 -12.59 9.36 -10.65
N ILE A 341 -13.32 8.41 -11.26
CA ILE A 341 -12.80 7.68 -12.44
C ILE A 341 -12.64 8.61 -13.64
N PHE A 342 -13.51 9.61 -13.80
CA PHE A 342 -13.37 10.66 -14.80
C PHE A 342 -12.09 11.47 -14.55
N GLY A 343 -11.89 11.93 -13.31
CA GLY A 343 -10.70 12.68 -12.93
C GLY A 343 -9.42 11.90 -13.20
N LEU A 344 -9.32 10.66 -12.72
CA LEU A 344 -8.14 9.81 -12.90
C LEU A 344 -7.85 9.45 -14.37
N SER A 345 -8.85 9.45 -15.25
CA SER A 345 -8.69 9.08 -16.67
C SER A 345 -8.66 10.27 -17.65
N SER A 346 -8.73 11.50 -17.16
CA SER A 346 -8.81 12.69 -18.04
C SER A 346 -7.45 13.32 -18.33
N ALA A 347 -6.47 13.23 -17.44
CA ALA A 347 -5.18 13.89 -17.63
C ALA A 347 -4.35 13.21 -18.73
N ARG A 348 -3.63 14.01 -19.51
CA ARG A 348 -2.81 13.56 -20.65
C ARG A 348 -1.46 14.25 -20.58
N ALA A 349 -0.38 13.57 -20.92
CA ALA A 349 0.96 14.15 -20.94
C ALA A 349 1.89 13.38 -21.89
N ALA A 350 2.80 12.56 -21.34
CA ALA A 350 3.95 12.04 -22.07
C ALA A 350 3.59 11.14 -23.26
N ALA A 351 2.70 10.16 -23.07
CA ALA A 351 2.28 9.22 -24.12
C ALA A 351 1.61 9.93 -25.30
N THR A 352 0.69 10.84 -24.98
CA THR A 352 0.01 11.71 -25.94
C THR A 352 1.03 12.54 -26.72
N LEU A 353 2.00 13.15 -26.05
CA LEU A 353 3.01 13.99 -26.68
C LEU A 353 4.00 13.18 -27.53
N ALA A 354 4.41 11.99 -27.08
CA ALA A 354 5.22 11.08 -27.88
C ALA A 354 4.49 10.69 -29.17
N THR A 355 3.20 10.37 -29.07
CA THR A 355 2.34 10.07 -30.23
C THR A 355 2.27 11.24 -31.20
N VAL A 356 2.09 12.47 -30.68
CA VAL A 356 2.11 13.69 -31.51
C VAL A 356 3.45 13.83 -32.22
N LEU A 357 4.56 13.76 -31.50
CA LEU A 357 5.89 13.98 -32.06
C LEU A 357 6.23 12.94 -33.12
N VAL A 358 5.89 11.67 -32.90
CA VAL A 358 6.04 10.62 -33.91
C VAL A 358 5.19 10.94 -35.14
N GLY A 359 3.91 11.29 -34.94
CA GLY A 359 3.04 11.68 -36.05
C GLY A 359 3.48 12.96 -36.78
N TYR A 360 4.10 13.90 -36.08
CA TYR A 360 4.64 15.14 -36.66
C TYR A 360 5.92 14.90 -37.49
N ASN A 361 6.71 13.90 -37.10
CA ASN A 361 7.94 13.53 -37.79
C ASN A 361 7.71 12.61 -39.00
N ILE A 362 6.52 12.01 -39.14
CA ILE A 362 6.15 11.21 -40.31
C ILE A 362 5.69 12.15 -41.43
N ILE A 363 6.46 12.18 -42.52
CA ILE A 363 6.15 12.95 -43.73
C ILE A 363 5.47 12.03 -44.75
N LEU A 364 4.24 12.38 -45.13
CA LEU A 364 3.41 11.63 -46.09
C LEU A 364 3.64 12.07 -47.54
N GLY A 365 4.17 13.27 -47.76
CA GLY A 365 4.40 13.85 -49.09
C GLY A 365 4.80 15.32 -49.01
N GLN A 366 4.67 16.05 -50.13
CA GLN A 366 4.83 17.50 -50.20
C GLN A 366 3.54 18.13 -50.73
N ASN A 367 3.15 19.28 -50.17
CA ASN A 367 2.03 20.08 -50.67
C ASN A 367 2.42 20.81 -51.96
N GLU A 368 1.46 21.44 -52.65
CA GLU A 368 1.67 22.21 -53.89
C GLU A 368 2.69 23.36 -53.74
N LEU A 369 2.95 23.81 -52.50
CA LEU A 369 3.92 24.84 -52.13
C LEU A 369 5.32 24.28 -51.75
N GLY A 370 5.54 22.96 -51.86
CA GLY A 370 6.80 22.30 -51.51
C GLY A 370 6.99 22.03 -50.02
N GLU A 371 6.03 22.39 -49.17
CA GLU A 371 6.07 22.13 -47.73
C GLU A 371 5.78 20.64 -47.42
N PRO A 372 6.47 20.02 -46.45
CA PRO A 372 6.25 18.63 -46.10
C PRO A 372 4.85 18.42 -45.50
N MET A 373 4.03 17.59 -46.16
CA MET A 373 2.74 17.15 -45.65
C MET A 373 2.96 16.11 -44.56
N ARG A 374 2.83 16.54 -43.30
CA ARG A 374 3.04 15.68 -42.14
C ARG A 374 1.77 14.92 -41.77
N LEU A 375 1.92 13.75 -41.17
CA LEU A 375 0.78 12.95 -40.70
C LEU A 375 -0.02 13.69 -39.62
N LEU A 376 0.65 14.38 -38.70
CA LEU A 376 0.08 15.38 -37.80
C LEU A 376 0.74 16.74 -38.08
N ASN A 377 -0.05 17.78 -38.27
CA ASN A 377 0.45 19.13 -38.56
C ASN A 377 0.84 19.90 -37.28
N GLU A 378 1.39 21.10 -37.45
CA GLU A 378 1.79 21.97 -36.32
C GLU A 378 0.59 22.37 -35.46
N ASP A 379 -0.59 22.54 -36.04
CA ASP A 379 -1.81 22.87 -35.28
C ASP A 379 -2.20 21.76 -34.30
N VAL A 380 -2.06 20.49 -34.67
CA VAL A 380 -2.30 19.36 -33.75
C VAL A 380 -1.27 19.35 -32.64
N LEU A 381 0.00 19.63 -32.93
CA LEU A 381 1.05 19.69 -31.92
C LEU A 381 0.75 20.78 -30.89
N ASN A 382 0.46 21.99 -31.36
CA ASN A 382 0.18 23.13 -30.51
C ASN A 382 -1.16 22.97 -29.76
N GLY A 383 -2.19 22.46 -30.43
CA GLY A 383 -3.48 22.14 -29.82
C GLY A 383 -3.37 21.06 -28.75
N CYS A 384 -2.49 20.08 -28.94
CA CYS A 384 -2.21 19.05 -27.94
C CYS A 384 -1.63 19.64 -26.65
N LEU A 385 -0.69 20.58 -26.76
CA LEU A 385 -0.09 21.24 -25.59
C LEU A 385 -1.13 21.99 -24.75
N ILE A 386 -2.05 22.71 -25.40
CA ILE A 386 -3.16 23.40 -24.73
C ILE A 386 -4.12 22.40 -24.10
N MET A 387 -4.49 21.36 -24.84
CA MET A 387 -5.35 20.28 -24.36
C MET A 387 -4.75 19.61 -23.12
N ILE A 388 -3.44 19.31 -23.11
CA ILE A 388 -2.71 18.74 -21.96
C ILE A 388 -2.91 19.63 -20.73
N LEU A 389 -2.69 20.94 -20.85
CA LEU A 389 -2.86 21.88 -19.75
C LEU A 389 -4.28 21.87 -19.18
N ILE A 390 -5.29 21.96 -20.05
CA ILE A 390 -6.70 22.01 -19.64
C ILE A 390 -7.12 20.67 -19.02
N THR A 391 -6.79 19.56 -19.67
CA THR A 391 -7.19 18.22 -19.22
C THR A 391 -6.52 17.84 -17.90
N CYS A 392 -5.25 18.19 -17.69
CA CYS A 392 -4.57 18.02 -16.40
C CYS A 392 -5.22 18.85 -15.29
N SER A 393 -5.63 20.08 -15.60
CA SER A 393 -6.32 20.96 -14.65
C SER A 393 -7.69 20.39 -14.26
N VAL A 394 -8.51 20.01 -15.25
CA VAL A 394 -9.82 19.40 -15.03
C VAL A 394 -9.70 18.09 -14.25
N SER A 395 -8.76 17.22 -14.63
CA SER A 395 -8.46 15.96 -13.96
C SER A 395 -8.12 16.17 -12.49
N SER A 396 -7.19 17.08 -12.19
CA SER A 396 -6.73 17.34 -10.83
C SER A 396 -7.84 17.91 -9.94
N VAL A 397 -8.65 18.85 -10.45
CA VAL A 397 -9.79 19.42 -9.71
C VAL A 397 -10.90 18.39 -9.49
N ALA A 398 -11.26 17.62 -10.52
CA ALA A 398 -12.30 16.60 -10.43
C ALA A 398 -11.91 15.52 -9.41
N THR A 399 -10.66 15.02 -9.50
CA THR A 399 -10.12 14.03 -8.55
C THR A 399 -10.09 14.59 -7.14
N ALA A 400 -9.56 15.80 -6.91
CA ALA A 400 -9.50 16.40 -5.57
C ALA A 400 -10.89 16.54 -4.93
N ARG A 401 -11.89 17.03 -5.68
CA ARG A 401 -13.26 17.20 -5.19
C ARG A 401 -13.93 15.86 -4.87
N ALA A 402 -13.78 14.88 -5.77
CA ALA A 402 -14.33 13.55 -5.56
C ALA A 402 -13.67 12.84 -4.37
N ALA A 403 -12.34 12.93 -4.28
CA ALA A 403 -11.56 12.31 -3.23
C ALA A 403 -11.88 12.88 -1.85
N ALA A 404 -12.00 14.21 -1.72
CA ALA A 404 -12.40 14.84 -0.46
C ALA A 404 -13.79 14.39 0.01
N LYS A 405 -14.78 14.29 -0.90
CA LYS A 405 -16.13 13.82 -0.56
C LYS A 405 -16.17 12.34 -0.20
N LEU A 406 -15.48 11.49 -0.96
CA LEU A 406 -15.43 10.06 -0.70
C LEU A 406 -14.69 9.74 0.60
N ALA A 407 -13.65 10.50 0.95
CA ALA A 407 -12.98 10.41 2.24
C ALA A 407 -13.94 10.75 3.39
N GLN A 408 -14.70 11.84 3.26
CA GLN A 408 -15.73 12.21 4.24
C GLN A 408 -16.81 11.15 4.40
N GLU A 409 -17.29 10.52 3.31
CA GLU A 409 -18.26 9.42 3.38
C GLU A 409 -17.68 8.19 4.12
N GLN A 410 -16.39 7.89 3.92
CA GLN A 410 -15.72 6.81 4.65
C GLN A 410 -15.52 7.12 6.15
N ASP A 411 -15.39 8.39 6.50
CA ASP A 411 -15.20 8.84 7.89
C ASP A 411 -16.55 9.02 8.61
N ALA A 412 -17.59 9.53 7.94
CA ALA A 412 -18.93 9.73 8.52
C ALA A 412 -19.63 8.41 8.91
N GLY A 413 -19.26 7.29 8.28
CA GLY A 413 -19.71 5.95 8.67
C GLY A 413 -19.01 5.38 9.90
N LYS A 414 -18.05 6.10 10.51
CA LYS A 414 -17.22 5.64 11.63
C LYS A 414 -17.39 6.59 12.81
N LYS A 415 -17.70 6.04 13.99
CA LYS A 415 -17.68 6.79 15.25
C LYS A 415 -16.25 7.29 15.52
N GLU A 416 -16.10 8.53 16.01
CA GLU A 416 -14.82 9.00 16.55
C GLU A 416 -14.32 7.98 17.59
N PRO A 417 -13.03 7.60 17.56
CA PRO A 417 -12.48 6.74 18.59
C PRO A 417 -12.60 7.47 19.92
N SER A 418 -13.33 6.89 20.86
CA SER A 418 -13.35 7.42 22.22
C SER A 418 -11.96 7.17 22.84
N ASP A 419 -11.58 7.93 23.87
CA ASP A 419 -10.33 7.68 24.63
C ASP A 419 -10.31 6.26 25.29
N LYS A 420 -11.45 5.55 25.29
CA LYS A 420 -11.57 4.14 25.68
C LYS A 420 -11.22 3.14 24.55
N ASP A 421 -11.08 3.59 23.31
CA ASP A 421 -10.76 2.76 22.14
C ASP A 421 -9.24 2.72 21.83
N THR A 422 -8.44 3.56 22.49
CA THR A 422 -6.98 3.62 22.30
C THR A 422 -6.30 2.40 22.95
N ARG A 423 -5.97 1.40 22.14
CA ARG A 423 -5.25 0.20 22.60
C ARG A 423 -3.75 0.36 22.49
N ASN A 424 -3.09 0.36 23.64
CA ASN A 424 -1.63 0.42 23.74
C ASN A 424 -1.01 -0.97 23.62
N ILE A 425 0.03 -1.08 22.79
CA ILE A 425 0.82 -2.31 22.56
C ILE A 425 2.15 -2.17 23.30
N LEU A 426 2.62 -3.24 23.94
CA LEU A 426 3.94 -3.32 24.58
C LEU A 426 4.82 -4.35 23.89
N ILE A 427 6.01 -3.96 23.45
CA ILE A 427 7.05 -4.87 22.96
C ILE A 427 8.04 -5.12 24.10
N ALA A 428 8.18 -6.38 24.52
CA ALA A 428 9.15 -6.79 25.53
C ALA A 428 10.54 -7.03 24.91
N ALA A 429 11.29 -5.95 24.68
CA ALA A 429 12.60 -5.98 24.05
C ALA A 429 13.68 -6.50 25.00
N SER A 430 14.04 -7.78 24.84
CA SER A 430 15.01 -8.47 25.71
C SER A 430 16.19 -9.10 24.96
N LYS A 431 16.08 -9.37 23.66
CA LYS A 431 17.11 -10.07 22.86
C LYS A 431 17.28 -9.44 21.49
N ALA A 432 18.49 -9.46 20.96
CA ALA A 432 18.83 -8.87 19.67
C ALA A 432 18.13 -9.56 18.49
N GLU A 433 18.07 -10.89 18.50
CA GLU A 433 17.58 -11.70 17.37
C GLU A 433 16.07 -11.60 17.12
N THR A 434 15.33 -11.12 18.13
CA THR A 434 13.87 -11.04 18.09
C THR A 434 13.36 -9.62 17.85
N ILE A 435 14.25 -8.63 17.75
CA ILE A 435 13.91 -7.23 17.55
C ILE A 435 13.07 -7.05 16.29
N ASP A 436 13.61 -7.47 15.15
CA ASP A 436 13.01 -7.19 13.85
C ASP A 436 11.62 -7.85 13.71
N PRO A 437 11.43 -9.15 14.03
CA PRO A 437 10.09 -9.76 13.97
C PRO A 437 9.07 -9.10 14.89
N MET A 438 9.47 -8.70 16.10
CA MET A 438 8.55 -8.03 17.03
C MET A 438 8.15 -6.64 16.53
N THR A 439 9.10 -5.86 16.02
CA THR A 439 8.83 -4.53 15.47
C THR A 439 7.98 -4.63 14.21
N GLU A 440 8.32 -5.53 13.28
CA GLU A 440 7.51 -5.77 12.07
C GLU A 440 6.08 -6.17 12.43
N LEU A 441 5.89 -7.11 13.37
CA LEU A 441 4.55 -7.51 13.80
C LEU A 441 3.77 -6.33 14.41
N ALA A 442 4.41 -5.55 15.29
CA ALA A 442 3.77 -4.39 15.92
C ALA A 442 3.32 -3.35 14.88
N LEU A 443 4.17 -3.06 13.89
CA LEU A 443 3.85 -2.16 12.78
C LEU A 443 2.71 -2.72 11.90
N LEU A 444 2.71 -4.03 11.64
CA LEU A 444 1.65 -4.70 10.86
C LEU A 444 0.30 -4.78 11.59
N MET A 445 0.32 -4.77 12.92
CA MET A 445 -0.88 -4.80 13.77
C MET A 445 -1.61 -3.46 13.84
N GLN A 446 -0.94 -2.36 13.50
CA GLN A 446 -1.52 -1.02 13.54
C GLN A 446 -2.58 -0.84 12.43
N PRO A 447 -3.85 -0.55 12.78
CA PRO A 447 -4.83 -0.13 11.79
C PRO A 447 -4.53 1.31 11.36
N ARG A 448 -4.60 1.59 10.05
CA ARG A 448 -4.30 2.89 9.40
C ARG A 448 -4.92 4.16 10.01
N LYS A 449 -5.92 4.05 10.89
CA LYS A 449 -6.71 5.19 11.37
C LYS A 449 -6.70 5.38 12.90
N LEU A 450 -6.05 4.49 13.66
CA LEU A 450 -6.01 4.57 15.12
C LEU A 450 -4.59 4.88 15.57
N GLU A 451 -4.41 6.00 16.27
CA GLU A 451 -3.17 6.30 17.00
C GLU A 451 -3.03 5.29 18.14
N GLN A 452 -2.33 4.19 17.89
CA GLN A 452 -1.97 3.23 18.93
C GLN A 452 -0.58 3.56 19.45
N ASN A 453 -0.45 3.75 20.76
CA ASN A 453 0.85 3.91 21.36
C ASN A 453 1.54 2.55 21.42
N ILE A 454 2.70 2.44 20.78
CA ILE A 454 3.59 1.28 20.94
C ILE A 454 4.66 1.65 21.96
N PHE A 455 4.71 0.89 23.04
CA PHE A 455 5.74 1.00 24.06
C PHE A 455 6.77 -0.10 23.85
N VAL A 456 8.04 0.23 24.00
CA VAL A 456 9.14 -0.74 24.00
C VAL A 456 9.71 -0.79 25.40
N LEU A 457 9.57 -1.92 26.08
CA LEU A 457 10.05 -2.08 27.45
C LEU A 457 11.24 -3.03 27.50
N SER A 458 12.27 -2.57 28.19
CA SER A 458 13.39 -3.40 28.61
C SER A 458 13.51 -3.35 30.13
N VAL A 459 13.45 -4.52 30.77
CA VAL A 459 13.52 -4.65 32.23
C VAL A 459 14.91 -5.12 32.64
N ILE A 460 15.59 -4.33 33.45
CA ILE A 460 16.89 -4.66 34.07
C ILE A 460 16.57 -5.25 35.44
N SER A 461 16.96 -6.52 35.64
CA SER A 461 16.70 -7.24 36.88
C SER A 461 17.67 -6.84 37.97
N SER A 462 17.23 -6.89 39.22
CA SER A 462 18.13 -6.68 40.36
C SER A 462 19.29 -7.69 40.42
N ASP A 463 19.06 -8.90 39.89
CA ASP A 463 20.04 -10.00 39.85
C ASP A 463 21.07 -9.90 38.70
N THR A 464 21.05 -8.84 37.88
CA THR A 464 22.01 -8.69 36.77
C THR A 464 23.38 -8.24 37.29
N ASP A 465 24.44 -8.99 36.95
CA ASP A 465 25.84 -8.72 37.34
C ASP A 465 26.34 -7.33 36.89
N ASP A 466 26.15 -6.96 35.63
CA ASP A 466 26.55 -5.67 35.05
C ASP A 466 25.34 -4.95 34.46
N ARG A 467 24.70 -4.13 35.32
CA ARG A 467 23.50 -3.36 34.96
C ARG A 467 23.77 -2.30 33.91
N GLU A 468 24.95 -1.68 33.90
CA GLU A 468 25.31 -0.63 32.93
C GLU A 468 25.58 -1.22 31.53
N ALA A 469 26.20 -2.40 31.45
CA ALA A 469 26.35 -3.10 30.18
C ALA A 469 25.00 -3.59 29.64
N GLU A 470 24.12 -4.10 30.50
CA GLU A 470 22.78 -4.54 30.10
C GLU A 470 21.93 -3.35 29.61
N GLU A 471 21.97 -2.22 30.30
CA GLU A 471 21.31 -0.98 29.88
C GLU A 471 21.80 -0.51 28.51
N ARG A 472 23.13 -0.49 28.27
CA ARG A 472 23.70 -0.12 26.96
C ARG A 472 23.22 -1.04 25.84
N ARG A 473 23.10 -2.35 26.10
CA ARG A 473 22.56 -3.31 25.13
C ARG A 473 21.10 -3.03 24.85
N PHE A 474 20.28 -2.84 25.88
CA PHE A 474 18.86 -2.53 25.71
C PHE A 474 18.62 -1.21 24.98
N LYS A 475 19.40 -0.18 25.28
CA LYS A 475 19.35 1.08 24.54
C LYS A 475 19.67 0.89 23.06
N THR A 476 20.71 0.11 22.74
CA THR A 476 21.03 -0.25 21.35
C THR A 476 19.87 -0.97 20.65
N TYR A 477 19.17 -1.87 21.36
CA TYR A 477 18.00 -2.57 20.83
C TYR A 477 16.83 -1.61 20.57
N GLN A 478 16.55 -0.75 21.53
CA GLN A 478 15.50 0.26 21.46
C GLN A 478 15.78 1.28 20.34
N ASP A 479 17.02 1.76 20.21
CA ASP A 479 17.44 2.66 19.14
C ASP A 479 17.23 2.03 17.75
N ARG A 480 17.53 0.73 17.61
CA ARG A 480 17.25 0.00 16.36
C ARG A 480 15.76 -0.09 16.06
N MET A 481 14.93 -0.41 17.06
CA MET A 481 13.46 -0.44 16.91
C MET A 481 12.90 0.93 16.53
N VAL A 482 13.35 1.98 17.22
CA VAL A 482 12.96 3.37 16.95
C VAL A 482 13.37 3.77 15.55
N ALA A 483 14.57 3.43 15.09
CA ALA A 483 15.01 3.71 13.73
C ALA A 483 14.12 3.03 12.67
N THR A 484 13.72 1.78 12.90
CA THR A 484 12.81 1.05 12.01
C THR A 484 11.42 1.67 11.97
N ALA A 485 10.84 2.00 13.13
CA ALA A 485 9.50 2.59 13.22
C ALA A 485 9.44 4.06 12.78
N ALA A 486 10.50 4.84 13.03
CA ALA A 486 10.62 6.20 12.52
C ALA A 486 10.60 6.24 10.99
N ALA A 487 11.10 5.20 10.34
CA ALA A 487 11.01 5.08 8.89
C ALA A 487 9.57 4.83 8.38
N THR A 488 8.61 4.54 9.26
CA THR A 488 7.18 4.37 8.93
C THR A 488 6.31 5.47 9.54
N ASP A 489 6.94 6.57 10.01
CA ASP A 489 6.29 7.67 10.76
C ASP A 489 5.55 7.21 12.03
N VAL A 490 5.96 6.07 12.60
CA VAL A 490 5.42 5.54 13.85
C VAL A 490 6.37 5.86 14.99
N ILE A 491 5.85 6.49 16.04
CA ILE A 491 6.62 6.82 17.24
C ILE A 491 6.56 5.65 18.21
N LEU A 492 7.73 5.13 18.59
CA LEU A 492 7.85 4.15 19.68
C LEU A 492 8.22 4.85 20.98
N ASN A 493 7.48 4.54 22.05
CA ASN A 493 7.75 5.03 23.39
C ASN A 493 8.67 4.04 24.12
N THR A 494 9.96 4.33 24.17
CA THR A 494 10.97 3.47 24.80
C THR A 494 11.00 3.65 26.31
N LEU A 495 11.03 2.54 27.06
CA LEU A 495 11.03 2.49 28.51
C LEU A 495 12.14 1.53 28.98
N ILE A 496 13.01 2.01 29.86
CA ILE A 496 13.94 1.16 30.62
C ILE A 496 13.48 1.18 32.07
N ARG A 497 13.31 -0.01 32.65
CA ARG A 497 12.80 -0.15 34.02
C ARG A 497 13.73 -1.05 34.82
N TYR A 498 14.11 -0.59 36.01
CA TYR A 498 14.77 -1.43 37.01
C TYR A 498 13.70 -2.04 37.90
N ASP A 499 13.71 -3.35 38.05
CA ASP A 499 12.74 -4.06 38.88
C ASP A 499 13.38 -5.29 39.53
N VAL A 500 12.70 -5.90 40.50
CA VAL A 500 13.20 -7.08 41.22
C VAL A 500 13.43 -8.22 40.24
N ASN A 501 12.46 -8.45 39.34
CA ASN A 501 12.55 -9.43 38.28
C ASN A 501 11.83 -8.97 37.00
N PHE A 502 12.11 -9.67 35.90
CA PHE A 502 11.54 -9.38 34.57
C PHE A 502 10.00 -9.37 34.54
N VAL A 503 9.34 -10.23 35.33
CA VAL A 503 7.88 -10.38 35.30
C VAL A 503 7.19 -9.24 36.04
N SER A 504 7.68 -8.86 37.22
CA SER A 504 7.15 -7.71 37.98
C SER A 504 7.33 -6.41 37.21
N GLY A 505 8.49 -6.22 36.56
CA GLY A 505 8.74 -5.03 35.74
C GLY A 505 7.77 -4.88 34.58
N ILE A 506 7.39 -5.99 33.92
CA ILE A 506 6.36 -5.98 32.88
C ILE A 506 5.00 -5.66 33.51
N GLN A 507 4.56 -6.40 34.53
CA GLN A 507 3.23 -6.21 35.16
C GLN A 507 2.98 -4.76 35.59
N HIS A 508 3.93 -4.15 36.29
CA HIS A 508 3.81 -2.75 36.71
C HIS A 508 3.69 -1.79 35.52
N THR A 509 4.38 -2.07 34.41
CA THR A 509 4.28 -1.25 33.19
C THR A 509 2.95 -1.46 32.48
N LEU A 510 2.38 -2.66 32.52
CA LEU A 510 1.07 -2.96 31.93
C LEU A 510 -0.02 -2.09 32.57
N GLU A 511 0.01 -1.94 33.90
CA GLU A 511 -0.91 -1.09 34.65
C GLU A 511 -0.61 0.40 34.43
N GLU A 512 0.65 0.81 34.57
CA GLU A 512 1.06 2.22 34.47
C GLU A 512 0.72 2.85 33.11
N LYS A 513 0.96 2.10 32.02
CA LYS A 513 0.73 2.58 30.65
C LYS A 513 -0.58 2.11 30.04
N ARG A 514 -1.43 1.42 30.82
CA ARG A 514 -2.71 0.84 30.36
C ARG A 514 -2.51 0.01 29.08
N ILE A 515 -1.58 -0.94 29.13
CA ILE A 515 -1.29 -1.83 28.01
C ILE A 515 -2.39 -2.88 27.88
N HIS A 516 -2.79 -3.16 26.64
CA HIS A 516 -3.83 -4.14 26.31
C HIS A 516 -3.26 -5.38 25.61
N GLU A 517 -2.18 -5.20 24.85
CA GLU A 517 -1.57 -6.21 23.97
C GLU A 517 -0.06 -6.24 24.21
N VAL A 518 0.53 -7.43 24.39
CA VAL A 518 1.96 -7.60 24.67
C VAL A 518 2.60 -8.50 23.62
N ILE A 519 3.69 -8.05 23.00
CA ILE A 519 4.47 -8.79 22.01
C ILE A 519 5.79 -9.23 22.63
N ILE A 520 6.08 -10.53 22.53
CA ILE A 520 7.28 -11.16 23.06
C ILE A 520 7.92 -12.01 21.96
N GLY A 521 9.22 -11.86 21.79
CA GLY A 521 10.00 -12.62 20.83
C GLY A 521 10.43 -13.98 21.36
N GLN A 522 10.25 -15.02 20.55
CA GLN A 522 10.78 -16.36 20.78
C GLN A 522 12.16 -16.54 20.13
N ASP A 523 13.03 -17.28 20.81
CA ASP A 523 14.42 -17.45 20.42
C ASP A 523 14.58 -18.44 19.25
N LYS A 524 15.60 -18.21 18.41
CA LYS A 524 16.01 -19.12 17.34
C LYS A 524 16.80 -20.33 17.87
N SER A 525 17.24 -20.29 19.13
CA SER A 525 18.08 -21.34 19.72
C SER A 525 17.37 -22.69 19.88
N LYS A 526 18.15 -23.79 19.73
CA LYS A 526 17.69 -25.18 19.88
C LYS A 526 16.97 -25.40 21.22
N TYR A 527 15.82 -26.08 21.16
CA TYR A 527 15.03 -26.54 22.30
C TYR A 527 15.90 -27.14 23.42
N ASP A 528 15.89 -26.50 24.60
CA ASP A 528 16.75 -26.86 25.74
C ASP A 528 16.07 -27.79 26.77
N GLY A 529 14.98 -28.46 26.37
CA GLY A 529 14.29 -29.47 27.18
C GLY A 529 13.43 -28.96 28.36
N LEU A 530 13.78 -27.81 28.96
CA LEU A 530 13.19 -27.30 30.20
C LEU A 530 11.95 -26.40 30.01
N SER A 531 11.82 -25.73 28.87
CA SER A 531 10.64 -24.91 28.55
C SER A 531 10.55 -24.68 27.05
N ALA A 532 9.40 -24.97 26.46
CA ALA A 532 9.16 -24.82 25.03
C ALA A 532 9.00 -23.36 24.56
N THR A 533 8.63 -22.45 25.47
CA THR A 533 8.45 -21.00 25.24
C THR A 533 9.53 -20.15 25.93
N GLY A 534 10.44 -20.78 26.67
CA GLY A 534 11.36 -20.15 27.61
C GLY A 534 10.72 -19.84 28.97
N ILE A 535 11.49 -20.04 30.06
CA ILE A 535 11.01 -19.90 31.45
C ILE A 535 10.42 -18.50 31.73
N LYS A 536 11.02 -17.45 31.16
CA LYS A 536 10.55 -16.06 31.33
C LYS A 536 9.19 -15.84 30.67
N SER A 537 9.00 -16.33 29.44
CA SER A 537 7.74 -16.20 28.70
C SER A 537 6.62 -16.98 29.36
N GLN A 538 6.90 -18.19 29.85
CA GLN A 538 5.90 -19.01 30.56
C GLN A 538 5.39 -18.29 31.82
N ARG A 539 6.29 -17.74 32.64
CA ARG A 539 5.91 -16.98 33.84
C ARG A 539 5.10 -15.73 33.53
N LEU A 540 5.29 -15.12 32.35
CA LEU A 540 4.46 -13.99 31.89
C LEU A 540 3.06 -14.44 31.51
N LEU A 541 2.93 -15.56 30.78
CA LEU A 541 1.63 -16.15 30.43
C LEU A 541 0.79 -16.43 31.68
N ASP A 542 1.42 -16.95 32.73
CA ASP A 542 0.73 -17.33 33.97
C ASP A 542 0.30 -16.11 34.82
N ARG A 543 0.91 -14.94 34.64
CA ARG A 543 0.76 -13.79 35.56
C ARG A 543 0.19 -12.51 34.94
N CYS A 544 0.16 -12.38 33.62
CA CYS A 544 -0.28 -11.14 32.96
C CYS A 544 -1.63 -11.34 32.27
N PRO A 545 -2.73 -10.72 32.71
CA PRO A 545 -4.08 -10.98 32.17
C PRO A 545 -4.30 -10.47 30.73
N GLN A 546 -3.44 -9.61 30.20
CA GLN A 546 -3.54 -9.02 28.85
C GLN A 546 -3.36 -10.06 27.74
N ILE A 547 -3.71 -9.67 26.50
CA ILE A 547 -3.44 -10.46 25.30
C ILE A 547 -1.92 -10.57 25.12
N ILE A 548 -1.42 -11.78 24.88
CA ILE A 548 0.02 -12.03 24.66
C ILE A 548 0.25 -12.65 23.28
N TYR A 549 1.17 -12.07 22.53
CA TYR A 549 1.68 -12.53 21.25
C TYR A 549 3.10 -13.06 21.42
N LEU A 550 3.33 -14.34 21.16
CA LEU A 550 4.69 -14.89 21.08
C LEU A 550 5.05 -15.10 19.61
N ILE A 551 5.98 -14.28 19.10
CA ILE A 551 6.42 -14.35 17.70
C ILE A 551 7.77 -15.04 17.56
N HIS A 552 7.84 -15.98 16.64
CA HIS A 552 9.08 -16.57 16.16
C HIS A 552 9.26 -16.20 14.68
N GLY A 553 10.23 -15.32 14.40
CA GLY A 553 10.53 -14.83 13.05
C GLY A 553 11.87 -15.34 12.54
N VAL A 554 11.84 -16.22 11.54
CA VAL A 554 13.00 -16.78 10.84
C VAL A 554 13.34 -15.95 9.59
N GLN A 555 12.31 -15.52 8.85
CA GLN A 555 12.43 -14.65 7.67
C GLN A 555 11.56 -13.40 7.83
N PRO A 556 11.88 -12.29 7.14
CA PRO A 556 11.08 -11.07 7.15
C PRO A 556 9.60 -11.34 6.80
N LEU A 557 8.67 -10.72 7.53
CA LEU A 557 7.23 -11.01 7.41
C LEU A 557 6.66 -10.60 6.05
N ASN A 558 7.28 -9.65 5.36
CA ASN A 558 6.92 -9.23 4.00
C ASN A 558 7.19 -10.29 2.91
N THR A 559 7.92 -11.36 3.21
CA THR A 559 8.19 -12.46 2.25
C THR A 559 7.15 -13.58 2.29
N ILE A 560 6.13 -13.47 3.15
CA ILE A 560 5.15 -14.51 3.45
C ILE A 560 4.02 -14.53 2.41
N HIS A 561 3.60 -15.74 2.02
CA HIS A 561 2.55 -15.93 1.02
C HIS A 561 1.18 -16.34 1.57
N ASN A 562 1.13 -17.20 2.57
CA ASN A 562 -0.14 -17.64 3.15
C ASN A 562 -0.07 -17.51 4.66
N MET A 563 -1.22 -17.26 5.28
CA MET A 563 -1.34 -17.25 6.73
C MET A 563 -2.33 -18.33 7.14
N THR A 564 -1.81 -19.33 7.84
CA THR A 564 -2.59 -20.43 8.38
C THR A 564 -2.91 -20.14 9.83
N VAL A 565 -4.20 -20.06 10.16
CA VAL A 565 -4.69 -19.68 11.49
C VAL A 565 -5.45 -20.85 12.08
N VAL A 566 -4.97 -21.38 13.21
CA VAL A 566 -5.59 -22.50 13.91
C VAL A 566 -6.26 -22.01 15.18
N CYS A 567 -7.55 -22.27 15.32
CA CYS A 567 -8.36 -21.88 16.46
C CYS A 567 -8.92 -23.12 17.18
N PRO A 568 -8.84 -23.19 18.52
CA PRO A 568 -9.43 -24.27 19.31
C PRO A 568 -10.95 -24.17 19.34
N ASP A 569 -11.58 -25.25 19.80
CA ASP A 569 -13.03 -25.23 20.00
C ASP A 569 -13.42 -24.14 20.99
N GLN A 570 -14.61 -23.55 20.80
CA GLN A 570 -15.14 -22.48 21.64
C GLN A 570 -14.28 -21.22 21.70
N ALA A 571 -13.30 -21.05 20.81
CA ALA A 571 -12.52 -19.81 20.71
C ALA A 571 -13.41 -18.57 20.48
N ASP A 572 -14.57 -18.74 19.83
CA ASP A 572 -15.58 -17.70 19.62
C ASP A 572 -16.16 -17.12 20.92
N LEU A 573 -16.06 -17.83 22.04
CA LEU A 573 -16.55 -17.41 23.35
C LEU A 573 -15.54 -16.55 24.14
N GLU A 574 -14.29 -16.47 23.68
CA GLU A 574 -13.27 -15.65 24.33
C GLU A 574 -13.59 -14.14 24.15
N PRO A 575 -13.52 -13.31 25.21
CA PRO A 575 -13.79 -11.87 25.10
C PRO A 575 -12.94 -11.16 24.05
N SER A 576 -11.67 -11.55 23.94
CA SER A 576 -10.72 -10.99 22.96
C SER A 576 -10.78 -11.60 21.56
N PHE A 577 -11.66 -12.56 21.29
CA PHE A 577 -11.71 -13.25 20.00
C PHE A 577 -11.86 -12.29 18.82
N PHE A 578 -12.79 -11.33 18.93
CA PHE A 578 -13.00 -10.32 17.91
C PHE A 578 -11.73 -9.51 17.61
N ILE A 579 -11.01 -9.06 18.65
CA ILE A 579 -9.79 -8.25 18.49
C ILE A 579 -8.67 -9.07 17.87
N LEU A 580 -8.47 -10.31 18.33
CA LEU A 580 -7.48 -11.21 17.75
C LEU A 580 -7.73 -11.42 16.25
N MET A 581 -8.98 -11.65 15.86
CA MET A 581 -9.35 -11.85 14.46
C MET A 581 -9.26 -10.56 13.62
N GLU A 582 -9.55 -9.40 14.23
CA GLU A 582 -9.31 -8.10 13.59
C GLU A 582 -7.81 -7.88 13.31
N ARG A 583 -6.94 -8.22 14.27
CA ARG A 583 -5.47 -8.14 14.10
C ARG A 583 -4.99 -9.08 12.99
N ILE A 584 -5.44 -10.33 12.98
CA ILE A 584 -5.13 -11.29 11.93
C ILE A 584 -5.57 -10.78 10.56
N THR A 585 -6.79 -10.25 10.46
CA THR A 585 -7.30 -9.69 9.21
C THR A 585 -6.49 -8.47 8.77
N THR A 586 -6.07 -7.62 9.72
CA THR A 586 -5.26 -6.42 9.46
C THR A 586 -3.88 -6.81 8.94
N ILE A 587 -3.18 -7.70 9.64
CA ILE A 587 -1.86 -8.21 9.21
C ILE A 587 -2.00 -8.86 7.83
N ALA A 588 -3.02 -9.69 7.61
CA ALA A 588 -3.21 -10.38 6.34
C ALA A 588 -3.47 -9.43 5.17
N LYS A 589 -4.20 -8.32 5.39
CA LYS A 589 -4.38 -7.27 4.38
C LYS A 589 -3.09 -6.54 4.07
N GLN A 590 -2.32 -6.19 5.10
CA GLN A 590 -1.05 -5.47 4.92
C GLN A 590 0.01 -6.31 4.20
N LEU A 591 0.05 -7.61 4.49
CA LEU A 591 0.92 -8.59 3.82
C LEU A 591 0.34 -9.11 2.49
N ASN A 592 -0.90 -8.72 2.16
CA ASN A 592 -1.62 -9.21 0.99
C ASN A 592 -1.61 -10.75 0.88
N CYS A 593 -1.80 -11.45 2.00
CA CYS A 593 -1.74 -12.91 2.10
C CYS A 593 -3.12 -13.56 2.15
N ASP A 594 -3.23 -14.77 1.59
CA ASP A 594 -4.45 -15.58 1.68
C ASP A 594 -4.54 -16.20 3.08
N LEU A 595 -5.77 -16.33 3.58
CA LEU A 595 -6.04 -16.88 4.90
C LEU A 595 -6.51 -18.32 4.79
N HIS A 596 -6.06 -19.16 5.72
CA HIS A 596 -6.57 -20.50 5.88
C HIS A 596 -6.88 -20.76 7.34
N TYR A 597 -8.16 -20.82 7.68
CA TYR A 597 -8.65 -21.08 9.02
C TYR A 597 -8.87 -22.57 9.28
N TYR A 598 -8.38 -23.02 10.43
CA TYR A 598 -8.60 -24.35 10.98
C TYR A 598 -9.32 -24.22 12.32
N GLY A 599 -10.33 -25.07 12.55
CA GLY A 599 -11.07 -25.11 13.82
C GLY A 599 -12.31 -25.98 13.72
N THR A 600 -13.13 -26.01 14.77
CA THR A 600 -14.40 -26.75 14.77
C THR A 600 -15.44 -26.04 13.91
N SER A 601 -16.46 -26.76 13.42
CA SER A 601 -17.49 -26.21 12.52
C SER A 601 -18.14 -24.94 13.08
N ARG A 602 -18.39 -24.91 14.40
CA ARG A 602 -18.92 -23.74 15.12
C ARG A 602 -17.98 -22.54 15.05
N THR A 603 -16.71 -22.73 15.40
CA THR A 603 -15.72 -21.65 15.39
C THR A 603 -15.46 -21.16 13.96
N LEU A 604 -15.48 -22.05 12.96
CA LEU A 604 -15.35 -21.68 11.55
C LEU A 604 -16.52 -20.81 11.05
N GLU A 605 -17.74 -21.05 11.50
CA GLU A 605 -18.88 -20.16 11.18
C GLU A 605 -18.68 -18.75 11.76
N ALA A 606 -18.21 -18.66 13.00
CA ALA A 606 -17.89 -17.37 13.62
C ALA A 606 -16.77 -16.65 12.86
N LEU A 607 -15.69 -17.36 12.51
CA LEU A 607 -14.58 -16.84 11.71
C LEU A 607 -15.04 -16.36 10.33
N ARG A 608 -15.95 -17.09 9.67
CA ARG A 608 -16.50 -16.67 8.37
C ARG A 608 -17.27 -15.36 8.48
N ARG A 609 -18.15 -15.23 9.49
CA ARG A 609 -18.89 -13.98 9.75
C ARG A 609 -17.97 -12.80 10.03
N LEU A 610 -16.93 -13.00 10.85
CA LEU A 610 -15.95 -11.96 11.15
C LEU A 610 -15.12 -11.56 9.93
N ASN A 611 -14.62 -12.53 9.17
CA ASN A 611 -13.83 -12.27 7.96
C ASN A 611 -14.67 -11.48 6.93
N GLU A 612 -15.94 -11.80 6.76
CA GLU A 612 -16.87 -11.04 5.91
C GLU A 612 -17.12 -9.63 6.45
N GLY A 613 -17.40 -9.49 7.75
CA GLY A 613 -17.64 -8.21 8.41
C GLY A 613 -16.46 -7.25 8.31
N PHE A 614 -15.24 -7.76 8.47
CA PHE A 614 -14.01 -6.99 8.30
C PHE A 614 -13.64 -6.74 6.84
N LYS A 615 -14.38 -7.28 5.86
CA LYS A 615 -13.98 -7.34 4.44
C LYS A 615 -12.56 -7.89 4.30
N GLY A 616 -12.31 -9.00 4.98
CA GLY A 616 -11.02 -9.68 5.02
C GLY A 616 -10.65 -10.30 3.67
N PRO A 617 -9.38 -10.74 3.53
CA PRO A 617 -8.93 -11.43 2.34
C PRO A 617 -9.68 -12.75 2.11
N GLU A 618 -9.56 -13.31 0.91
CA GLU A 618 -10.08 -14.64 0.60
C GLU A 618 -9.55 -15.67 1.61
N ALA A 619 -10.47 -16.45 2.16
CA ALA A 619 -10.19 -17.36 3.27
C ALA A 619 -10.73 -18.76 2.98
N LYS A 620 -9.90 -19.78 3.22
CA LYS A 620 -10.32 -21.19 3.25
C LYS A 620 -10.64 -21.59 4.68
N PHE A 621 -11.61 -22.48 4.84
CA PHE A 621 -12.07 -22.97 6.14
C PHE A 621 -12.00 -24.50 6.12
N THR A 622 -11.20 -25.07 7.02
CA THR A 622 -11.00 -26.52 7.11
C THR A 622 -11.26 -26.97 8.54
N GLU A 623 -12.03 -28.04 8.70
CA GLU A 623 -12.33 -28.58 10.02
C GLU A 623 -11.09 -29.20 10.66
N PHE A 624 -10.87 -28.87 11.94
CA PHE A 624 -9.81 -29.41 12.77
C PHE A 624 -10.24 -29.38 14.24
N ASP A 625 -10.29 -30.54 14.87
CA ASP A 625 -10.70 -30.72 16.27
C ASP A 625 -9.66 -31.49 17.10
N ASN A 626 -8.85 -32.34 16.46
CA ASN A 626 -7.93 -33.25 17.13
C ASN A 626 -6.56 -32.64 17.40
N TRP A 627 -6.44 -31.92 18.52
CA TRP A 627 -5.18 -31.35 19.00
C TRP A 627 -4.09 -32.38 19.36
N ASN A 628 -4.46 -33.65 19.59
CA ASN A 628 -3.46 -34.70 19.86
C ASN A 628 -2.68 -35.08 18.59
N ASP A 629 -3.25 -34.85 17.41
CA ASP A 629 -2.59 -35.04 16.11
C ASP A 629 -2.23 -33.70 15.45
N PHE A 630 -1.87 -32.69 16.26
CA PHE A 630 -1.48 -31.35 15.78
C PHE A 630 -0.38 -31.39 14.70
N LEU A 631 0.50 -32.40 14.73
CA LEU A 631 1.58 -32.56 13.76
C LEU A 631 1.08 -32.85 12.34
N ILE A 632 -0.17 -33.24 12.13
CA ILE A 632 -0.73 -33.41 10.78
C ILE A 632 -0.63 -32.12 9.95
N LEU A 633 -0.75 -30.95 10.61
CA LEU A 633 -0.65 -29.64 9.98
C LEU A 633 0.74 -29.36 9.39
N SER A 634 1.80 -30.04 9.88
CA SER A 634 3.15 -29.91 9.30
C SER A 634 3.22 -30.35 7.83
N ARG A 635 2.27 -31.17 7.37
CA ARG A 635 2.20 -31.61 5.96
C ARG A 635 1.64 -30.53 5.04
N GLU A 636 0.87 -29.60 5.58
CA GLU A 636 0.18 -28.56 4.82
C GLU A 636 0.92 -27.22 4.88
N ILE A 637 1.70 -26.99 5.95
CA ILE A 637 2.44 -25.74 6.17
C ILE A 637 3.77 -25.74 5.42
N LYS A 638 3.99 -24.72 4.58
CA LYS A 638 5.25 -24.50 3.87
C LYS A 638 6.14 -23.52 4.61
N ALA A 639 7.44 -23.54 4.31
CA ALA A 639 8.42 -22.62 4.92
C ALA A 639 8.14 -21.13 4.61
N GLU A 640 7.27 -20.83 3.65
CA GLU A 640 6.87 -19.48 3.25
C GLU A 640 5.53 -19.04 3.83
N ASP A 641 4.92 -19.88 4.67
CA ASP A 641 3.65 -19.58 5.32
C ASP A 641 3.89 -19.00 6.73
N PHE A 642 2.98 -18.15 7.18
CA PHE A 642 2.93 -17.66 8.54
C PHE A 642 1.95 -18.51 9.34
N PHE A 643 2.49 -19.26 10.30
CA PHE A 643 1.68 -20.18 11.08
C PHE A 643 1.21 -19.53 12.38
N VAL A 644 -0.08 -19.21 12.44
CA VAL A 644 -0.71 -18.56 13.57
C VAL A 644 -1.53 -19.58 14.34
N ILE A 645 -1.33 -19.66 15.66
CA ILE A 645 -2.13 -20.50 16.53
C ILE A 645 -2.74 -19.63 17.61
N MET A 646 -4.07 -19.63 17.70
CA MET A 646 -4.76 -19.15 18.89
C MET A 646 -4.65 -20.25 19.95
N SER A 647 -3.89 -19.98 21.00
CA SER A 647 -3.78 -20.87 22.15
C SER A 647 -4.75 -20.41 23.24
N ALA A 648 -4.81 -21.15 24.34
CA ALA A 648 -5.63 -20.82 25.49
C ALA A 648 -4.86 -21.17 26.75
N ARG A 649 -5.00 -20.35 27.79
CA ARG A 649 -4.37 -20.59 29.09
C ARG A 649 -5.27 -21.50 29.93
N PRO A 650 -4.71 -22.26 30.88
CA PRO A 650 -5.53 -22.99 31.85
C PRO A 650 -6.54 -22.05 32.53
N GLY A 651 -7.83 -22.39 32.47
CA GLY A 651 -8.92 -21.57 33.01
C GLY A 651 -9.70 -20.74 31.98
N ASN A 652 -9.20 -20.60 30.75
CA ASN A 652 -9.97 -20.02 29.64
C ASN A 652 -11.00 -21.03 29.08
N VAL A 653 -12.07 -20.52 28.47
CA VAL A 653 -13.18 -21.34 27.97
C VAL A 653 -12.74 -22.22 26.80
N SER A 654 -11.82 -21.72 25.97
CA SER A 654 -11.26 -22.43 24.82
C SER A 654 -10.07 -23.35 25.14
N TYR A 655 -9.79 -23.62 26.43
CA TYR A 655 -8.67 -24.46 26.84
C TYR A 655 -8.87 -25.94 26.52
N HIS A 656 -7.86 -26.53 25.87
CA HIS A 656 -7.78 -27.97 25.60
C HIS A 656 -6.42 -28.53 26.07
N PRO A 657 -6.36 -29.71 26.72
CA PRO A 657 -5.09 -30.26 27.23
C PRO A 657 -3.98 -30.39 26.18
N GLY A 658 -4.34 -30.73 24.93
CA GLY A 658 -3.39 -30.80 23.81
C GLY A 658 -2.69 -29.48 23.47
N LEU A 659 -3.27 -28.32 23.84
CA LEU A 659 -2.64 -27.01 23.63
C LEU A 659 -1.38 -26.81 24.47
N ALA A 660 -1.27 -27.50 25.61
CA ALA A 660 -0.10 -27.41 26.48
C ALA A 660 1.18 -27.91 25.79
N GLU A 661 1.06 -28.88 24.87
CA GLU A 661 2.18 -29.45 24.12
C GLU A 661 2.50 -28.67 22.82
N VAL A 662 1.61 -27.78 22.36
CA VAL A 662 1.78 -27.04 21.09
C VAL A 662 3.10 -26.25 21.05
N PRO A 663 3.48 -25.46 22.06
CA PRO A 663 4.75 -24.74 22.01
C PRO A 663 5.95 -25.69 21.87
N ARG A 664 5.87 -26.89 22.48
CA ARG A 664 6.93 -27.91 22.39
C ARG A 664 7.03 -28.46 20.98
N TYR A 665 5.90 -28.74 20.34
CA TYR A 665 5.88 -29.17 18.93
C TYR A 665 6.42 -28.09 18.00
N LEU A 666 6.09 -26.82 18.23
CA LEU A 666 6.60 -25.70 17.43
C LEU A 666 8.11 -25.57 17.52
N ALA A 667 8.66 -25.56 18.74
CA ALA A 667 10.11 -25.47 18.94
C ALA A 667 10.88 -26.64 18.29
N LYS A 668 10.30 -27.86 18.33
CA LYS A 668 10.96 -29.07 17.83
C LYS A 668 10.84 -29.25 16.31
N TYR A 669 9.66 -29.03 15.75
CA TYR A 669 9.35 -29.36 14.35
C TYR A 669 9.23 -28.13 13.44
N PHE A 670 8.86 -26.98 14.00
CA PHE A 670 8.57 -25.76 13.24
C PHE A 670 9.60 -24.64 13.46
N GLY A 671 10.76 -24.92 14.06
CA GLY A 671 11.79 -23.89 14.34
C GLY A 671 12.33 -23.14 13.10
N LYS A 672 12.11 -23.67 11.89
CA LYS A 672 12.47 -23.03 10.60
C LYS A 672 11.35 -22.18 9.98
N TYR A 673 10.18 -22.13 10.59
CA TYR A 673 8.99 -21.48 10.06
C TYR A 673 8.70 -20.20 10.84
N ASN A 674 8.05 -19.23 10.22
CA ASN A 674 7.50 -18.10 10.97
C ASN A 674 6.23 -18.55 11.68
N TYR A 675 6.15 -18.38 13.00
CA TYR A 675 4.93 -18.69 13.74
C TYR A 675 4.59 -17.65 14.80
N LEU A 676 3.30 -17.56 15.11
CA LEU A 676 2.73 -16.64 16.09
C LEU A 676 1.78 -17.41 17.01
N LEU A 677 2.07 -17.43 18.30
CA LEU A 677 1.14 -17.89 19.33
C LEU A 677 0.38 -16.69 19.88
N MET A 678 -0.95 -16.73 19.81
CA MET A 678 -1.82 -15.72 20.40
C MET A 678 -2.51 -16.29 21.62
N TYR A 679 -2.36 -15.64 22.75
CA TYR A 679 -3.06 -15.98 23.99
C TYR A 679 -4.11 -14.90 24.27
N PRO A 680 -5.40 -15.26 24.33
CA PRO A 680 -6.48 -14.37 24.75
C PRO A 680 -6.22 -13.77 26.13
N ASP A 681 -6.91 -12.67 26.42
CA ASP A 681 -6.93 -12.11 27.74
C ASP A 681 -7.58 -13.09 28.74
N GLN A 682 -7.12 -13.00 29.99
CA GLN A 682 -7.82 -13.58 31.12
C GLN A 682 -8.69 -12.48 31.70
N ARG A 683 -10.00 -12.75 31.88
CA ARG A 683 -10.88 -11.80 32.58
C ARG A 683 -10.25 -11.46 33.92
N SER A 684 -9.78 -10.23 34.05
CA SER A 684 -9.43 -9.65 35.33
C SER A 684 -10.75 -9.42 36.08
N ASP A 685 -10.92 -9.99 37.27
CA ASP A 685 -12.04 -9.69 38.19
C ASP A 685 -12.11 -8.21 38.63
N PHE A 686 -11.33 -7.31 38.02
CA PHE A 686 -11.31 -5.88 38.28
C PHE A 686 -12.54 -5.10 37.79
N SER A 687 -13.54 -5.75 37.18
CA SER A 687 -14.81 -5.12 36.80
C SER A 687 -16.02 -5.65 37.57
N GLN A 688 -15.84 -6.19 38.78
CA GLN A 688 -16.94 -6.33 39.73
C GLN A 688 -16.99 -5.10 40.62
N SER A 689 -18.07 -4.32 40.49
CA SER A 689 -18.46 -3.35 41.51
C SER A 689 -18.42 -4.04 42.89
N PRO A 690 -17.81 -3.44 43.93
CA PRO A 690 -17.53 -4.11 45.22
C PRO A 690 -18.80 -4.45 46.05
N SER A 691 -19.98 -4.46 45.45
CA SER A 691 -21.24 -4.72 46.15
C SER A 691 -21.61 -6.21 46.23
N ASN A 692 -21.04 -7.09 45.40
CA ASN A 692 -21.56 -8.47 45.27
C ASN A 692 -20.68 -9.59 45.86
N GLU A 693 -19.45 -9.29 46.33
CA GLU A 693 -18.64 -10.30 47.04
C GLU A 693 -19.19 -10.60 48.44
N PHE A 694 -19.75 -9.61 49.14
CA PHE A 694 -20.30 -9.83 50.48
C PHE A 694 -21.58 -10.69 50.48
N GLU A 695 -22.41 -10.64 49.43
CA GLU A 695 -23.62 -11.47 49.36
C GLU A 695 -23.32 -12.94 49.02
N ARG A 696 -22.34 -13.22 48.14
CA ARG A 696 -22.01 -14.60 47.75
C ARG A 696 -21.23 -15.37 48.80
N THR A 697 -20.30 -14.72 49.51
CA THR A 697 -19.61 -15.37 50.64
C THR A 697 -20.58 -15.59 51.81
N GLY A 698 -21.54 -14.67 52.01
CA GLY A 698 -22.63 -14.82 52.97
C GLY A 698 -23.53 -16.02 52.68
N GLU A 699 -24.00 -16.19 51.44
CA GLU A 699 -24.83 -17.34 51.06
C GLU A 699 -24.07 -18.68 51.16
N PHE A 700 -22.79 -18.73 50.79
CA PHE A 700 -21.99 -19.95 50.91
C PHE A 700 -21.72 -20.33 52.38
N LEU A 701 -21.43 -19.35 53.24
CA LEU A 701 -21.26 -19.58 54.68
C LEU A 701 -22.59 -19.98 55.33
N GLN A 702 -23.71 -19.36 54.94
CA GLN A 702 -25.03 -19.69 55.47
C GLN A 702 -25.48 -21.09 55.02
N GLN A 703 -25.20 -21.49 53.77
CA GLN A 703 -25.43 -22.86 53.29
C GLN A 703 -24.53 -23.88 53.99
N GLY A 704 -23.26 -23.56 54.23
CA GLY A 704 -22.32 -24.40 54.99
C GLY A 704 -22.75 -24.58 56.45
N ILE A 705 -23.15 -23.51 57.13
CA ILE A 705 -23.68 -23.55 58.51
C ILE A 705 -25.00 -24.34 58.58
N THR A 706 -25.87 -24.20 57.57
CA THR A 706 -27.14 -24.94 57.52
C THR A 706 -26.92 -26.44 57.27
N GLN A 707 -25.91 -26.83 56.49
CA GLN A 707 -25.52 -28.23 56.30
C GLN A 707 -24.87 -28.82 57.56
N LEU A 708 -24.00 -28.06 58.24
CA LEU A 708 -23.41 -28.47 59.51
C LEU A 708 -24.48 -28.65 60.59
N GLY A 709 -25.46 -27.75 60.68
CA GLY A 709 -26.60 -27.86 61.59
C GLY A 709 -27.46 -29.11 61.33
N LYS A 710 -27.80 -29.39 60.06
CA LYS A 710 -28.56 -30.59 59.67
C LYS A 710 -27.79 -31.90 59.94
N THR A 711 -26.46 -31.85 59.91
CA THR A 711 -25.60 -33.01 60.18
C THR A 711 -25.44 -33.22 61.68
N GLY A 712 -25.31 -32.14 62.45
CA GLY A 712 -25.34 -32.14 63.92
C GLY A 712 -26.67 -32.66 64.47
N ASP A 713 -27.81 -32.21 63.95
CA ASP A 713 -29.14 -32.68 64.37
C ASP A 713 -29.36 -34.18 64.07
N LYS A 714 -28.79 -34.69 62.97
CA LYS A 714 -28.81 -36.13 62.65
C LYS A 714 -27.93 -36.95 63.61
N LEU A 715 -26.77 -36.42 64.00
CA LEU A 715 -25.88 -37.05 64.97
C LEU A 715 -26.49 -37.08 66.37
N ILE A 716 -27.09 -35.98 66.82
CA ILE A 716 -27.75 -35.88 68.12
C ILE A 716 -28.98 -36.80 68.20
N LYS A 717 -29.77 -36.91 67.11
CA LYS A 717 -30.89 -37.86 67.04
C LYS A 717 -30.48 -39.34 67.02
N ASN A 718 -29.27 -39.66 66.55
CA ASN A 718 -28.76 -41.02 66.56
C ASN A 718 -28.11 -41.41 67.91
N ILE A 719 -27.64 -40.43 68.70
CA ILE A 719 -27.06 -40.64 70.03
C ILE A 719 -28.13 -40.70 71.12
N LEU A 720 -29.28 -40.02 70.94
CA LEU A 720 -30.36 -39.94 71.93
C LEU A 720 -31.49 -40.97 71.73
N ARG A 721 -31.28 -42.06 70.98
CA ARG A 721 -32.26 -43.16 70.97
C ARG A 721 -32.13 -43.98 72.26
N PRO A 722 -33.15 -44.03 73.15
CA PRO A 722 -33.18 -45.01 74.22
C PRO A 722 -33.46 -46.40 73.61
N GLU A 723 -32.84 -47.43 74.18
CA GLU A 723 -33.11 -48.85 73.89
C GLU A 723 -34.59 -49.22 74.08
#